data_AF-A0A976DXV7-F1
#
_entry.id   AF-A0A976DXV7-F1
#
_cell.length_a   1.000
_cell.length_b   1.000
_cell.length_c   1.000
_cell.angle_alpha   90.00
_cell.angle_beta   90.00
_cell.angle_gamma   90.00
#
_symmetry.space_group_name_H-M   'P 1'
#
loop_
_entity.id
_entity.type
_entity.pdbx_description
1 polymer ?
#
loop_
_entity_poly.entity_id
_entity_poly.type
_entity_poly.pdbx_seq_one_letter_code
_entity_poly.pdbx_strand_id
1 'polypeptide(L)'
;MKNKLLIISALCWFFGLHFACAQSVATPVADVISISALNDTINENWPQPAYIAIRRSGGVRAVTVPILMSGTATRNTDYRSSVGLSVTIPMGSREVWVQINALPDALNESTETVQIQLQSSSAYTISGSNTAIVQIRDAAAGLSNQEASRFLIQAGFGADPDELSELKTLGFESWINQQQTRPKGYLQPIIQARQAAGLQTFHPSTKIALWTQAMRRRNPASGLVQTDVLRQRVAYSLLQIFVISQNVDALLLNSEGVTNYYDRLLDGAFGNFRQLLFDVTMHPCMGIYLSHVGNRKPNPAINLFPDENYAREIMQLFSIGLWELNQDGTRKLNVAGQPIPTYTNADITQFARVFTGFQYGGPSNTQFNWSAEEFKHPMKVWDEQHDMRPKTLLRGLVLPDRAVDSSAAQVASMLDVNAAIDNLFNHPNTGPFISRLLIQRLITSNPTPAYIGRVAAKFANNGSNVRGDMGAVVKAILLDPEARSYSKTTEIDFGKMREPYITLMNMAKTFNAIPPSGNYESATYMYDFYLQEPFQSPSVFNFYLPNYRPPGELTKMGLFGPEFQILTAVTAIETQNNLLNSVENQISRWGASPGDELILDFSREILLASNPDALIRQLSTRMTGGTLQPRSFQNIREAVLKIPASGSNWQKDRVKIAAYLIGASTEFNIQK
;
A
#
# COMPACT_ATOMS: atom_id res chain seq x y z
N MET A 1 41.90 -8.24 17.29
CA MET A 1 42.17 -9.69 17.31
C MET A 1 43.12 -10.15 18.43
N LYS A 2 44.12 -9.36 18.86
CA LYS A 2 45.07 -9.77 19.92
C LYS A 2 44.44 -10.05 21.30
N ASN A 3 43.35 -9.39 21.68
CA ASN A 3 42.74 -9.57 23.01
C ASN A 3 41.74 -10.73 23.12
N LYS A 4 41.30 -11.35 22.01
CA LYS A 4 40.40 -12.52 22.04
C LYS A 4 41.15 -13.86 22.10
N LEU A 5 42.42 -13.90 21.67
CA LEU A 5 43.25 -15.11 21.78
C LEU A 5 43.70 -15.41 23.23
N LEU A 6 43.86 -14.38 24.07
CA LEU A 6 44.30 -14.54 25.46
C LEU A 6 43.27 -15.24 26.37
N ILE A 7 41.98 -15.14 26.04
CA ILE A 7 40.90 -15.76 26.84
C ILE A 7 40.84 -17.27 26.57
N ILE A 8 41.11 -17.70 25.32
CA ILE A 8 41.09 -19.12 24.95
C ILE A 8 42.32 -19.83 25.53
N SER A 9 43.49 -19.18 25.59
CA SER A 9 44.68 -19.75 26.23
C SER A 9 44.56 -19.91 27.74
N ALA A 10 43.81 -19.03 28.42
CA ALA A 10 43.58 -19.11 29.86
C ALA A 10 42.62 -20.26 30.24
N LEU A 11 41.61 -20.54 29.41
CA LEU A 11 40.66 -21.65 29.62
C LEU A 11 41.29 -23.03 29.38
N CYS A 12 42.26 -23.16 28.48
CA CYS A 12 42.95 -24.43 28.23
C CYS A 12 43.88 -24.86 29.38
N TRP A 13 44.40 -23.91 30.18
CA TRP A 13 45.26 -24.21 31.33
C TRP A 13 44.49 -24.77 32.54
N PHE A 14 43.22 -24.36 32.71
CA PHE A 14 42.39 -24.77 33.86
C PHE A 14 41.83 -26.20 33.77
N PHE A 15 41.80 -26.81 32.58
CA PHE A 15 41.12 -28.10 32.35
C PHE A 15 42.04 -29.26 31.93
N GLY A 16 43.37 -29.10 31.95
CA GLY A 16 44.30 -30.22 31.70
C GLY A 16 44.17 -30.93 30.35
N LEU A 17 43.45 -30.35 29.39
CA LEU A 17 43.22 -30.90 28.06
C LEU A 17 44.35 -30.47 27.12
N HIS A 18 45.35 -31.32 26.95
CA HIS A 18 46.34 -31.22 25.88
C HIS A 18 45.69 -31.57 24.53
N PHE A 19 44.83 -30.70 24.02
CA PHE A 19 44.56 -30.69 22.59
C PHE A 19 45.71 -29.93 21.92
N ALA A 20 46.61 -30.69 21.29
CA ALA A 20 47.48 -30.14 20.28
C ALA A 20 46.59 -29.46 19.24
N CYS A 21 46.57 -28.12 19.24
CA CYS A 21 46.00 -27.35 18.15
C CYS A 21 46.96 -27.50 16.97
N ALA A 22 46.93 -28.68 16.33
CA ALA A 22 47.36 -28.79 14.96
C ALA A 22 46.40 -27.89 14.18
N GLN A 23 46.83 -26.66 13.91
CA GLN A 23 46.32 -25.94 12.75
C GLN A 23 46.57 -26.88 11.58
N SER A 24 45.54 -27.61 11.17
CA SER A 24 45.56 -28.16 9.83
C SER A 24 45.80 -26.95 8.95
N VAL A 25 46.96 -26.93 8.31
CA VAL A 25 47.23 -26.02 7.21
C VAL A 25 46.34 -26.53 6.10
N ALA A 26 45.03 -26.25 6.21
CA ALA A 26 44.13 -26.35 5.09
C ALA A 26 44.82 -25.53 3.99
N THR A 27 45.14 -26.19 2.87
CA THR A 27 45.69 -25.52 1.70
C THR A 27 44.83 -24.28 1.48
N PRO A 28 45.43 -23.07 1.46
CA PRO A 28 44.65 -21.85 1.33
C PRO A 28 43.84 -21.99 0.05
N VAL A 29 42.52 -22.10 0.20
CA VAL A 29 41.61 -22.22 -0.94
C VAL A 29 41.84 -20.97 -1.78
N ALA A 30 42.30 -21.14 -3.02
CA ALA A 30 42.61 -20.03 -3.90
C ALA A 30 41.37 -19.14 -4.10
N ASP A 31 41.58 -17.84 -4.26
CA ASP A 31 40.49 -16.92 -4.60
C ASP A 31 40.01 -17.24 -6.02
N VAL A 32 38.70 -17.44 -6.17
CA VAL A 32 38.02 -17.55 -7.46
C VAL A 32 37.06 -16.37 -7.58
N ILE A 33 37.27 -15.52 -8.57
CA ILE A 33 36.54 -14.28 -8.78
C ILE A 33 35.50 -14.46 -9.89
N SER A 34 34.33 -13.86 -9.71
CA SER A 34 33.28 -13.78 -10.73
C SER A 34 32.67 -12.38 -10.74
N ILE A 35 32.01 -12.02 -11.84
CA ILE A 35 31.35 -10.73 -12.01
C ILE A 35 29.93 -10.94 -12.54
N SER A 36 28.97 -10.15 -12.04
CA SER A 36 27.65 -10.01 -12.67
C SER A 36 26.99 -8.71 -12.26
N ALA A 37 26.03 -8.24 -13.06
CA ALA A 37 25.18 -7.11 -12.72
C ALA A 37 24.02 -7.57 -11.81
N LEU A 38 23.77 -6.86 -10.71
CA LEU A 38 22.57 -7.05 -9.89
C LEU A 38 21.34 -6.51 -10.61
N ASN A 39 21.50 -5.37 -11.28
CA ASN A 39 20.60 -4.79 -12.26
C ASN A 39 21.41 -4.36 -13.48
N ASP A 40 21.01 -4.82 -14.66
CA ASP A 40 21.72 -4.69 -15.93
C ASP A 40 21.15 -3.60 -16.84
N THR A 41 20.14 -2.86 -16.36
CA THR A 41 19.56 -1.73 -17.08
C THR A 41 19.24 -0.61 -16.09
N ILE A 42 19.65 0.60 -16.45
CA ILE A 42 19.31 1.85 -15.76
C ILE A 42 18.75 2.85 -16.76
N ASN A 43 18.05 3.87 -16.28
CA ASN A 43 17.42 4.87 -17.14
C ASN A 43 17.78 6.25 -16.62
N GLU A 44 17.89 7.22 -17.51
CA GLU A 44 18.23 8.60 -17.14
C GLU A 44 17.05 9.33 -16.48
N ASN A 45 15.82 9.07 -16.95
CA ASN A 45 14.60 9.59 -16.35
C ASN A 45 14.28 8.96 -14.97
N TRP A 46 14.94 7.85 -14.62
CA TRP A 46 14.87 7.19 -13.33
C TRP A 46 16.26 6.73 -12.91
N PRO A 47 17.08 7.65 -12.35
CA PRO A 47 18.52 7.47 -12.15
C PRO A 47 18.82 6.57 -10.94
N GLN A 48 18.15 5.42 -10.88
CA GLN A 48 18.49 4.35 -9.99
C GLN A 48 19.89 3.81 -10.35
N PRO A 49 20.79 3.64 -9.37
CA PRO A 49 22.10 3.09 -9.64
C PRO A 49 22.04 1.64 -10.12
N ALA A 50 22.93 1.31 -11.06
CA ALA A 50 23.31 -0.07 -11.32
C ALA A 50 24.40 -0.52 -10.36
N TYR A 51 24.31 -1.77 -9.91
CA TYR A 51 25.35 -2.41 -9.11
C TYR A 51 25.92 -3.60 -9.85
N ILE A 52 27.23 -3.58 -10.08
CA ILE A 52 27.99 -4.72 -10.59
C ILE A 52 28.70 -5.37 -9.40
N ALA A 53 28.33 -6.62 -9.11
CA ALA A 53 28.92 -7.39 -8.03
C ALA A 53 30.15 -8.13 -8.53
N ILE A 54 31.30 -7.83 -7.93
CA ILE A 54 32.53 -8.62 -8.07
C ILE A 54 32.60 -9.51 -6.83
N ARG A 55 32.57 -10.83 -7.06
CA ARG A 55 32.41 -11.82 -6.01
C ARG A 55 33.61 -12.71 -5.89
N ARG A 56 33.81 -13.24 -4.69
CA ARG A 56 34.82 -14.24 -4.37
C ARG A 56 34.19 -15.51 -3.82
N SER A 57 34.57 -16.64 -4.40
CA SER A 57 34.53 -17.97 -3.77
C SER A 57 35.93 -18.45 -3.43
N GLY A 58 36.09 -19.20 -2.34
CA GLY A 58 37.44 -19.50 -1.80
C GLY A 58 38.06 -18.29 -1.10
N GLY A 59 39.27 -18.48 -0.56
CA GLY A 59 40.07 -17.49 0.16
C GLY A 59 39.37 -16.63 1.22
N VAL A 60 40.17 -15.84 1.95
CA VAL A 60 39.66 -14.92 2.98
C VAL A 60 40.45 -13.61 3.08
N ARG A 61 41.65 -13.53 2.50
CA ARG A 61 42.52 -12.33 2.56
C ARG A 61 41.99 -11.21 1.65
N ALA A 62 42.43 -9.98 1.82
CA ALA A 62 42.06 -8.94 0.87
C ALA A 62 42.63 -9.29 -0.53
N VAL A 63 41.83 -9.10 -1.58
CA VAL A 63 42.25 -9.34 -2.97
C VAL A 63 41.89 -8.14 -3.82
N THR A 64 42.88 -7.61 -4.54
CA THR A 64 42.68 -6.49 -5.49
C THR A 64 42.52 -7.05 -6.89
N VAL A 65 41.44 -6.66 -7.53
CA VAL A 65 40.99 -7.13 -8.84
C VAL A 65 41.08 -5.95 -9.81
N PRO A 66 42.07 -5.91 -10.72
CA PRO A 66 42.10 -4.90 -11.76
C PRO A 66 40.93 -5.10 -12.73
N ILE A 67 40.36 -3.99 -13.20
CA ILE A 67 39.21 -3.97 -14.10
C ILE A 67 39.46 -3.04 -15.28
N LEU A 68 38.87 -3.38 -16.42
CA LEU A 68 38.78 -2.51 -17.58
C LEU A 68 37.33 -2.06 -17.75
N MET A 69 37.12 -0.75 -17.88
CA MET A 69 35.81 -0.17 -18.23
C MET A 69 35.82 0.21 -19.71
N SER A 70 34.84 -0.27 -20.45
CA SER A 70 34.61 0.02 -21.88
C SER A 70 33.11 0.11 -22.15
N GLY A 71 32.70 0.17 -23.41
CA GLY A 71 31.31 0.28 -23.82
C GLY A 71 31.11 1.43 -24.80
N THR A 72 29.85 1.74 -25.08
CA THR A 72 29.50 2.91 -25.92
C THR A 72 29.35 4.18 -25.10
N ALA A 73 28.97 4.06 -23.82
CA ALA A 73 28.81 5.20 -22.92
C ALA A 73 30.16 5.76 -22.44
N THR A 74 30.23 7.08 -22.35
CA THR A 74 31.36 7.90 -21.91
C THR A 74 31.27 8.28 -20.44
N ARG A 75 32.33 7.95 -19.69
CA ARG A 75 32.39 8.27 -18.25
C ARG A 75 32.45 9.78 -18.00
N ASN A 76 31.64 10.25 -17.06
CA ASN A 76 31.40 11.63 -16.67
C ASN A 76 30.58 12.47 -17.67
N THR A 77 30.20 11.89 -18.81
CA THR A 77 29.16 12.43 -19.69
C THR A 77 27.85 11.71 -19.38
N ASP A 78 27.84 10.39 -19.60
CA ASP A 78 26.60 9.59 -19.57
C ASP A 78 26.46 8.81 -18.25
N TYR A 79 27.58 8.57 -17.56
CA TYR A 79 27.57 7.90 -16.25
C TYR A 79 28.71 8.28 -15.31
N ARG A 80 28.51 8.06 -14.01
CA ARG A 80 29.56 8.02 -12.98
C ARG A 80 29.75 6.61 -12.45
N SER A 81 31.01 6.21 -12.26
CA SER A 81 31.39 4.97 -11.58
C SER A 81 32.04 5.28 -10.24
N SER A 82 31.67 4.51 -9.22
CA SER A 82 32.25 4.54 -7.86
C SER A 82 33.73 4.12 -7.79
N VAL A 83 34.28 3.52 -8.85
CA VAL A 83 35.66 3.00 -8.85
C VAL A 83 36.46 3.47 -10.06
N GLY A 84 37.78 3.36 -9.97
CA GLY A 84 38.72 3.59 -11.08
C GLY A 84 39.04 2.29 -11.81
N LEU A 85 40.33 1.93 -11.87
CA LEU A 85 40.85 0.80 -12.65
C LEU A 85 40.98 -0.51 -11.85
N SER A 86 40.56 -0.52 -10.59
CA SER A 86 40.64 -1.71 -9.74
C SER A 86 39.63 -1.64 -8.60
N VAL A 87 39.26 -2.82 -8.09
CA VAL A 87 38.40 -2.94 -6.91
C VAL A 87 39.04 -3.92 -5.94
N THR A 88 39.01 -3.61 -4.64
CA THR A 88 39.52 -4.50 -3.60
C THR A 88 38.34 -5.15 -2.88
N ILE A 89 38.31 -6.49 -2.86
CA ILE A 89 37.43 -7.25 -1.97
C ILE A 89 38.11 -7.31 -0.60
N PRO A 90 37.52 -6.74 0.46
CA PRO A 90 38.13 -6.76 1.79
C PRO A 90 38.30 -8.17 2.36
N MET A 91 39.15 -8.28 3.39
CA MET A 91 39.30 -9.52 4.15
C MET A 91 37.94 -9.97 4.70
N GLY A 92 37.59 -11.25 4.49
CA GLY A 92 36.33 -11.83 4.94
C GLY A 92 35.08 -11.50 4.09
N SER A 93 35.15 -10.50 3.20
CA SER A 93 34.01 -10.15 2.33
C SER A 93 33.86 -11.13 1.17
N ARG A 94 32.62 -11.45 0.80
CA ARG A 94 32.30 -12.29 -0.37
C ARG A 94 31.99 -11.49 -1.63
N GLU A 95 31.52 -10.26 -1.47
CA GLU A 95 31.22 -9.37 -2.59
C GLU A 95 31.76 -7.96 -2.31
N VAL A 96 32.04 -7.24 -3.39
CA VAL A 96 32.18 -5.79 -3.45
C VAL A 96 31.35 -5.31 -4.65
N TRP A 97 30.70 -4.16 -4.52
CA TRP A 97 29.79 -3.67 -5.55
C TRP A 97 30.35 -2.40 -6.19
N VAL A 98 30.42 -2.41 -7.51
CA VAL A 98 30.70 -1.23 -8.32
C VAL A 98 29.38 -0.58 -8.68
N GLN A 99 29.15 0.61 -8.13
CA GLN A 99 28.00 1.44 -8.45
C GLN A 99 28.25 2.22 -9.75
N ILE A 100 27.28 2.16 -10.66
CA ILE A 100 27.18 2.94 -11.90
C ILE A 100 25.91 3.80 -11.82
N ASN A 101 26.05 5.10 -11.94
CA ASN A 101 24.93 6.05 -11.92
C ASN A 101 24.81 6.70 -13.30
N ALA A 102 23.65 6.59 -13.95
CA ALA A 102 23.36 7.36 -15.16
C ALA A 102 23.36 8.87 -14.83
N LEU A 103 23.81 9.68 -15.77
CA LEU A 103 23.76 11.13 -15.70
C LEU A 103 22.66 11.61 -16.65
N PRO A 104 21.53 12.10 -16.14
CA PRO A 104 20.45 12.56 -17.00
C PRO A 104 20.86 13.82 -17.76
N ASP A 105 20.57 13.86 -19.06
CA ASP A 105 20.63 15.07 -19.85
C ASP A 105 19.41 15.24 -20.76
N ALA A 106 19.48 16.19 -21.69
CA ALA A 106 18.38 16.57 -22.57
C ALA A 106 18.59 16.15 -24.04
N LEU A 107 19.71 15.49 -24.34
CA LEU A 107 19.95 14.87 -25.63
C LEU A 107 19.09 13.61 -25.73
N ASN A 108 18.80 13.20 -26.97
CA ASN A 108 18.09 11.96 -27.22
C ASN A 108 19.06 11.01 -27.90
N GLU A 109 19.42 9.97 -27.18
CA GLU A 109 20.47 9.03 -27.54
C GLU A 109 19.91 7.61 -27.68
N SER A 110 20.63 6.78 -28.44
CA SER A 110 20.33 5.35 -28.46
C SER A 110 20.75 4.71 -27.13
N THR A 111 20.18 3.55 -26.79
CA THR A 111 20.62 2.81 -25.59
C THR A 111 22.11 2.52 -25.63
N GLU A 112 22.81 2.98 -24.60
CA GLU A 112 24.25 2.85 -24.47
C GLU A 112 24.64 1.73 -23.50
N THR A 113 25.93 1.40 -23.47
CA THR A 113 26.47 0.32 -22.64
C THR A 113 27.69 0.76 -21.84
N VAL A 114 27.73 0.31 -20.59
CA VAL A 114 28.92 0.29 -19.73
C VAL A 114 29.31 -1.16 -19.50
N GLN A 115 30.48 -1.56 -19.97
CA GLN A 115 31.04 -2.88 -19.78
C GLN A 115 32.19 -2.84 -18.78
N ILE A 116 32.14 -3.70 -17.76
CA ILE A 116 33.26 -3.94 -16.85
C ILE A 116 33.82 -5.33 -17.12
N GLN A 117 35.11 -5.40 -17.40
CA GLN A 117 35.86 -6.63 -17.61
C GLN A 117 36.88 -6.85 -16.49
N LEU A 118 36.83 -8.01 -15.84
CA LEU A 118 37.84 -8.50 -14.91
C LEU A 118 39.14 -8.81 -15.66
N GLN A 119 40.26 -8.31 -15.15
CA GLN A 119 41.58 -8.65 -15.68
C GLN A 119 42.16 -9.89 -14.98
N SER A 120 42.96 -10.67 -15.70
CA SER A 120 43.65 -11.84 -15.14
C SER A 120 44.73 -11.42 -14.13
N SER A 121 44.95 -12.23 -13.10
CA SER A 121 45.97 -12.03 -12.07
C SER A 121 46.48 -13.37 -11.56
N SER A 122 47.70 -13.44 -11.03
CA SER A 122 48.20 -14.63 -10.34
C SER A 122 47.56 -14.83 -8.96
N ALA A 123 46.87 -13.82 -8.43
CA ALA A 123 46.25 -13.87 -7.10
C ALA A 123 44.93 -14.65 -7.05
N TYR A 124 44.28 -14.86 -8.20
CA TYR A 124 42.97 -15.52 -8.29
C TYR A 124 42.74 -16.12 -9.67
N THR A 125 41.75 -17.01 -9.78
CA THR A 125 41.21 -17.45 -11.06
C THR A 125 39.86 -16.79 -11.32
N ILE A 126 39.48 -16.63 -12.59
CA ILE A 126 38.15 -16.11 -12.96
C ILE A 126 37.23 -17.28 -13.29
N SER A 127 36.01 -17.29 -12.76
CA SER A 127 34.98 -18.29 -13.03
C SER A 127 33.83 -17.68 -13.82
N GLY A 128 33.38 -18.40 -14.85
CA GLY A 128 32.29 -17.96 -15.72
C GLY A 128 32.68 -16.79 -16.63
N SER A 129 31.75 -15.88 -16.87
CA SER A 129 32.02 -14.65 -17.61
C SER A 129 33.00 -13.76 -16.85
N ASN A 130 34.00 -13.21 -17.54
CA ASN A 130 34.86 -12.15 -17.02
C ASN A 130 34.29 -10.74 -17.28
N THR A 131 33.10 -10.62 -17.84
CA THR A 131 32.46 -9.34 -18.16
C THR A 131 31.06 -9.22 -17.57
N ALA A 132 30.72 -8.01 -17.15
CA ALA A 132 29.35 -7.60 -16.87
C ALA A 132 29.03 -6.32 -17.64
N ILE A 133 27.80 -6.21 -18.12
CA ILE A 133 27.32 -5.10 -18.94
C ILE A 133 26.13 -4.48 -18.23
N VAL A 134 26.09 -3.14 -18.22
CA VAL A 134 24.94 -2.33 -17.82
C VAL A 134 24.51 -1.51 -19.03
N GLN A 135 23.23 -1.56 -19.34
CA GLN A 135 22.61 -0.73 -20.38
C GLN A 135 22.09 0.57 -19.77
N ILE A 136 22.35 1.70 -20.43
CA ILE A 136 21.83 3.01 -20.08
C ILE A 136 20.76 3.35 -21.12
N ARG A 137 19.52 3.47 -20.68
CA ARG A 137 18.40 3.89 -21.51
C ARG A 137 18.17 5.39 -21.33
N ASP A 138 18.13 6.08 -22.46
CA ASP A 138 17.75 7.48 -22.54
C ASP A 138 16.35 7.74 -21.96
N ALA A 139 16.11 8.97 -21.50
CA ALA A 139 14.80 9.41 -21.03
C ALA A 139 13.66 9.19 -22.04
N ALA A 140 13.94 9.29 -23.34
CA ALA A 140 13.02 9.06 -24.45
C ALA A 140 12.62 7.58 -24.64
N ALA A 141 13.32 6.64 -24.01
CA ALA A 141 13.03 5.20 -24.11
C ALA A 141 11.73 4.77 -23.40
N GLY A 142 11.06 5.67 -22.69
CA GLY A 142 9.83 5.41 -21.95
C GLY A 142 10.05 4.73 -20.60
N LEU A 143 8.96 4.39 -19.90
CA LEU A 143 9.00 3.87 -18.53
C LEU A 143 9.80 2.57 -18.40
N SER A 144 10.60 2.47 -17.35
CA SER A 144 11.25 1.23 -16.95
C SER A 144 10.29 0.27 -16.25
N ASN A 145 10.67 -1.01 -16.17
CA ASN A 145 9.88 -1.99 -15.39
C ASN A 145 9.88 -1.63 -13.90
N GLN A 146 10.99 -1.10 -13.38
CA GLN A 146 11.15 -0.70 -11.98
C GLN A 146 10.17 0.42 -11.61
N GLU A 147 10.14 1.48 -12.41
CA GLU A 147 9.22 2.61 -12.25
C GLU A 147 7.76 2.18 -12.34
N ALA A 148 7.44 1.40 -13.36
CA ALA A 148 6.07 0.96 -13.62
C ALA A 148 5.59 0.00 -12.50
N SER A 149 6.43 -0.94 -12.05
CA SER A 149 6.12 -1.80 -10.91
C SER A 149 5.93 -0.99 -9.63
N ARG A 150 6.83 -0.04 -9.33
CA ARG A 150 6.69 0.83 -8.15
C ARG A 150 5.38 1.62 -8.18
N PHE A 151 5.03 2.20 -9.34
CA PHE A 151 3.76 2.89 -9.52
C PHE A 151 2.57 1.96 -9.24
N LEU A 152 2.53 0.75 -9.80
CA LEU A 152 1.41 -0.19 -9.58
C LEU A 152 1.32 -0.70 -8.13
N ILE A 153 2.44 -0.80 -7.42
CA ILE A 153 2.46 -1.13 -5.99
C ILE A 153 1.79 -0.02 -5.16
N GLN A 154 1.90 1.24 -5.59
CA GLN A 154 1.28 2.40 -4.92
C GLN A 154 -0.16 2.67 -5.39
N ALA A 155 -0.40 2.62 -6.70
CA ALA A 155 -1.67 2.92 -7.33
C ALA A 155 -2.66 1.75 -7.31
N GLY A 156 -2.17 0.51 -7.22
CA GLY A 156 -2.96 -0.70 -7.14
C GLY A 156 -2.65 -1.51 -5.88
N PHE A 157 -2.84 -2.83 -5.97
CA PHE A 157 -2.55 -3.77 -4.89
C PHE A 157 -1.18 -4.47 -5.04
N GLY A 158 -0.48 -4.24 -6.16
CA GLY A 158 0.76 -4.91 -6.55
C GLY A 158 0.95 -4.86 -8.06
N ALA A 159 2.12 -5.26 -8.56
CA ALA A 159 2.42 -5.22 -9.99
C ALA A 159 2.09 -6.55 -10.67
N ASP A 160 0.88 -6.64 -11.25
CA ASP A 160 0.51 -7.73 -12.16
C ASP A 160 1.15 -7.52 -13.55
N PRO A 161 1.58 -8.58 -14.26
CA PRO A 161 2.23 -8.45 -15.56
C PRO A 161 1.40 -7.80 -16.68
N ASP A 162 0.09 -8.03 -16.70
CA ASP A 162 -0.79 -7.47 -17.72
C ASP A 162 -0.94 -5.97 -17.48
N GLU A 163 -1.10 -5.57 -16.21
CA GLU A 163 -1.14 -4.17 -15.77
C GLU A 163 0.20 -3.44 -16.01
N LEU A 164 1.33 -4.13 -15.79
CA LEU A 164 2.66 -3.59 -16.04
C LEU A 164 2.87 -3.28 -17.52
N SER A 165 2.47 -4.20 -18.39
CA SER A 165 2.60 -4.06 -19.85
C SER A 165 1.72 -2.92 -20.38
N GLU A 166 0.49 -2.83 -19.88
CA GLU A 166 -0.43 -1.75 -20.21
C GLU A 166 0.10 -0.38 -19.75
N LEU A 167 0.56 -0.29 -18.50
CA LEU A 167 1.10 0.96 -17.95
C LEU A 167 2.31 1.47 -18.73
N LYS A 168 3.23 0.57 -19.11
CA LYS A 168 4.40 0.96 -19.91
C LYS A 168 4.03 1.47 -21.30
N THR A 169 2.94 0.97 -21.86
CA THR A 169 2.44 1.39 -23.18
C THR A 169 1.76 2.77 -23.09
N LEU A 170 0.97 3.01 -22.05
CA LEU A 170 0.18 4.23 -21.90
C LEU A 170 0.95 5.39 -21.24
N GLY A 171 1.89 5.08 -20.34
CA GLY A 171 2.44 6.04 -19.38
C GLY A 171 1.49 6.29 -18.19
N PHE A 172 2.00 6.93 -17.13
CA PHE A 172 1.25 7.09 -15.87
C PHE A 172 -0.06 7.84 -16.04
N GLU A 173 -0.04 9.01 -16.70
CA GLU A 173 -1.21 9.87 -16.81
C GLU A 173 -2.33 9.24 -17.65
N SER A 174 -2.00 8.73 -18.84
CA SER A 174 -2.98 8.08 -19.71
C SER A 174 -3.53 6.80 -19.08
N TRP A 175 -2.70 6.04 -18.35
CA TRP A 175 -3.18 4.87 -17.60
C TRP A 175 -4.17 5.26 -16.50
N ILE A 176 -3.90 6.33 -15.73
CA ILE A 176 -4.86 6.84 -14.72
C ILE A 176 -6.16 7.27 -15.40
N ASN A 177 -6.08 8.06 -16.48
CA ASN A 177 -7.27 8.50 -17.21
C ASN A 177 -8.11 7.32 -17.71
N GLN A 178 -7.45 6.27 -18.22
CA GLN A 178 -8.12 5.06 -18.66
C GLN A 178 -8.77 4.28 -17.50
N GLN A 179 -8.11 4.18 -16.33
CA GLN A 179 -8.74 3.60 -15.14
C GLN A 179 -10.03 4.34 -14.79
N GLN A 180 -10.01 5.69 -14.81
CA GLN A 180 -11.18 6.49 -14.43
C GLN A 180 -12.43 6.23 -15.29
N THR A 181 -12.25 5.80 -16.55
CA THR A 181 -13.34 5.51 -17.48
C THR A 181 -13.75 4.04 -17.53
N ARG A 182 -13.01 3.13 -16.88
CA ARG A 182 -13.34 1.70 -16.88
C ARG A 182 -14.64 1.41 -16.14
N PRO A 183 -15.35 0.32 -16.50
CA PRO A 183 -16.50 -0.15 -15.74
C PRO A 183 -16.17 -0.34 -14.26
N LYS A 184 -17.05 0.15 -13.40
CA LYS A 184 -16.92 0.00 -11.95
C LYS A 184 -17.12 -1.47 -11.55
N GLY A 185 -16.13 -2.04 -10.89
CA GLY A 185 -16.19 -3.41 -10.36
C GLY A 185 -16.94 -3.47 -9.04
N TYR A 186 -18.26 -3.33 -9.05
CA TYR A 186 -19.04 -3.40 -7.82
C TYR A 186 -18.94 -4.77 -7.12
N LEU A 187 -18.99 -4.76 -5.79
CA LEU A 187 -18.94 -5.92 -4.92
C LEU A 187 -20.32 -6.54 -4.71
N GLN A 188 -21.37 -5.71 -4.59
CA GLN A 188 -22.73 -6.18 -4.30
C GLN A 188 -23.24 -7.22 -5.33
N PRO A 189 -23.02 -7.07 -6.65
CA PRO A 189 -23.45 -8.07 -7.62
C PRO A 189 -22.79 -9.45 -7.44
N ILE A 190 -21.59 -9.51 -6.84
CA ILE A 190 -20.93 -10.79 -6.53
C ILE A 190 -21.68 -11.51 -5.40
N ILE A 191 -22.11 -10.77 -4.38
CA ILE A 191 -22.90 -11.32 -3.27
C ILE A 191 -24.26 -11.81 -3.79
N GLN A 192 -24.94 -11.02 -4.63
CA GLN A 192 -26.22 -11.39 -5.21
C GLN A 192 -26.11 -12.64 -6.10
N ALA A 193 -25.05 -12.76 -6.91
CA ALA A 193 -24.81 -13.95 -7.71
C ALA A 193 -24.60 -15.20 -6.85
N ARG A 194 -23.91 -15.09 -5.71
CA ARG A 194 -23.75 -16.21 -4.76
C ARG A 194 -25.07 -16.62 -4.12
N GLN A 195 -25.89 -15.65 -3.70
CA GLN A 195 -27.22 -15.92 -3.14
C GLN A 195 -28.13 -16.59 -4.17
N ALA A 196 -28.10 -16.13 -5.43
CA ALA A 196 -28.86 -16.74 -6.52
C ALA A 196 -28.41 -18.17 -6.83
N ALA A 197 -27.14 -18.50 -6.59
CA ALA A 197 -26.60 -19.86 -6.67
C ALA A 197 -26.92 -20.73 -5.44
N GLY A 198 -27.72 -20.24 -4.49
CA GLY A 198 -28.09 -20.96 -3.25
C GLY A 198 -26.95 -21.06 -2.24
N LEU A 199 -25.87 -20.31 -2.41
CA LEU A 199 -24.75 -20.28 -1.47
C LEU A 199 -25.10 -19.39 -0.28
N GLN A 200 -24.76 -19.85 0.93
CA GLN A 200 -24.88 -19.01 2.11
C GLN A 200 -23.88 -17.85 2.03
N THR A 201 -24.39 -16.63 2.27
CA THR A 201 -23.56 -15.41 2.28
C THR A 201 -23.48 -14.84 3.69
N PHE A 202 -22.29 -14.89 4.27
CA PHE A 202 -21.95 -14.29 5.56
C PHE A 202 -20.75 -13.36 5.39
N HIS A 203 -20.29 -12.73 6.48
CA HIS A 203 -19.15 -11.81 6.49
C HIS A 203 -17.93 -12.26 5.65
N PRO A 204 -17.55 -13.55 5.51
CA PRO A 204 -16.42 -13.92 4.66
C PRO A 204 -16.65 -13.58 3.18
N SER A 205 -17.90 -13.55 2.72
CA SER A 205 -18.26 -13.27 1.33
C SER A 205 -17.92 -11.85 0.89
N THR A 206 -17.89 -10.86 1.80
CA THR A 206 -17.48 -9.48 1.47
C THR A 206 -16.02 -9.43 1.04
N LYS A 207 -15.17 -10.21 1.72
CA LYS A 207 -13.73 -10.35 1.44
C LYS A 207 -13.49 -11.06 0.12
N ILE A 208 -14.22 -12.14 -0.14
CA ILE A 208 -14.19 -12.84 -1.43
C ILE A 208 -14.49 -11.86 -2.57
N ALA A 209 -15.56 -11.06 -2.43
CA ALA A 209 -15.93 -10.08 -3.44
C ALA A 209 -14.81 -9.06 -3.70
N LEU A 210 -14.20 -8.52 -2.65
CA LEU A 210 -13.08 -7.59 -2.77
C LEU A 210 -11.88 -8.24 -3.48
N TRP A 211 -11.50 -9.46 -3.10
CA TRP A 211 -10.40 -10.21 -3.73
C TRP A 211 -10.67 -10.47 -5.21
N THR A 212 -11.90 -10.90 -5.56
CA THR A 212 -12.31 -11.08 -6.95
C THR A 212 -12.10 -9.81 -7.79
N GLN A 213 -12.42 -8.63 -7.25
CA GLN A 213 -12.23 -7.38 -7.96
C GLN A 213 -10.77 -6.92 -8.00
N ALA A 214 -10.04 -7.04 -6.90
CA ALA A 214 -8.64 -6.61 -6.81
C ALA A 214 -7.69 -7.46 -7.67
N MET A 215 -7.96 -8.76 -7.76
CA MET A 215 -7.20 -9.69 -8.60
C MET A 215 -7.60 -9.62 -10.07
N ARG A 216 -8.82 -9.16 -10.39
CA ARG A 216 -9.38 -9.03 -11.76
C ARG A 216 -9.49 -10.37 -12.52
N ARG A 217 -9.68 -11.47 -11.80
CA ARG A 217 -9.83 -12.82 -12.36
C ARG A 217 -11.16 -13.41 -11.86
N ARG A 218 -11.93 -14.05 -12.73
CA ARG A 218 -13.19 -14.77 -12.41
C ARG A 218 -13.22 -16.13 -13.12
N ASN A 219 -14.02 -17.07 -12.62
CA ASN A 219 -14.34 -18.35 -13.27
C ASN A 219 -15.46 -18.19 -14.33
N PRO A 220 -15.39 -18.86 -15.50
CA PRO A 220 -14.19 -19.47 -16.08
C PRO A 220 -13.14 -18.41 -16.42
N ALA A 221 -11.87 -18.80 -16.26
CA ALA A 221 -10.67 -17.98 -16.43
C ALA A 221 -10.45 -17.44 -17.86
N SER A 222 -11.49 -17.38 -18.68
CA SER A 222 -11.49 -16.79 -20.01
C SER A 222 -12.15 -15.41 -19.98
N GLY A 223 -11.50 -14.46 -19.32
CA GLY A 223 -11.86 -13.06 -19.41
C GLY A 223 -11.15 -12.24 -18.35
N LEU A 224 -10.33 -11.28 -18.77
CA LEU A 224 -9.94 -10.19 -17.88
C LEU A 224 -11.22 -9.50 -17.46
N VAL A 225 -11.52 -9.49 -16.16
CA VAL A 225 -12.53 -8.55 -15.68
C VAL A 225 -11.92 -7.16 -15.90
N GLN A 226 -12.51 -6.36 -16.78
CA GLN A 226 -12.06 -4.99 -17.08
C GLN A 226 -12.38 -4.05 -15.91
N THR A 227 -12.06 -4.47 -14.70
CA THR A 227 -12.32 -3.70 -13.49
C THR A 227 -11.13 -2.82 -13.17
N ASP A 228 -11.49 -1.70 -12.57
CA ASP A 228 -10.63 -0.56 -12.30
C ASP A 228 -9.83 -0.80 -11.00
N VAL A 229 -8.58 -1.25 -11.15
CA VAL A 229 -7.72 -1.59 -10.00
C VAL A 229 -7.40 -0.36 -9.15
N LEU A 230 -7.23 0.80 -9.79
CA LEU A 230 -6.97 2.05 -9.09
C LEU A 230 -8.17 2.46 -8.24
N ARG A 231 -9.39 2.36 -8.77
CA ARG A 231 -10.60 2.68 -8.01
C ARG A 231 -10.81 1.73 -6.85
N GLN A 232 -10.54 0.44 -7.01
CA GLN A 232 -10.55 -0.51 -5.88
C GLN A 232 -9.53 -0.11 -4.80
N ARG A 233 -8.32 0.29 -5.21
CA ARG A 233 -7.29 0.72 -4.26
C ARG A 233 -7.64 2.02 -3.53
N VAL A 234 -8.28 2.96 -4.23
CA VAL A 234 -8.78 4.22 -3.66
C VAL A 234 -9.97 3.96 -2.74
N ALA A 235 -10.95 3.17 -3.15
CA ALA A 235 -12.10 2.81 -2.31
C ALA A 235 -11.68 2.04 -1.05
N TYR A 236 -10.68 1.14 -1.16
CA TYR A 236 -10.06 0.53 0.02
C TYR A 236 -9.42 1.57 0.95
N SER A 237 -8.77 2.60 0.40
CA SER A 237 -8.23 3.71 1.20
C SER A 237 -9.32 4.56 1.84
N LEU A 238 -10.44 4.76 1.13
CA LEU A 238 -11.62 5.47 1.65
C LEU A 238 -12.32 4.67 2.75
N LEU A 239 -12.37 3.33 2.67
CA LEU A 239 -12.92 2.48 3.74
C LEU A 239 -12.15 2.64 5.06
N GLN A 240 -10.86 2.99 4.96
CA GLN A 240 -10.00 3.30 6.11
C GLN A 240 -10.18 4.72 6.66
N ILE A 241 -10.97 5.55 5.99
CA ILE A 241 -11.34 6.91 6.42
C ILE A 241 -12.79 6.91 6.88
N PHE A 242 -13.71 6.44 6.03
CA PHE A 242 -15.14 6.28 6.29
C PHE A 242 -15.41 4.87 6.82
N VAL A 243 -14.97 4.64 8.04
CA VAL A 243 -14.91 3.30 8.66
C VAL A 243 -16.31 2.75 8.96
N ILE A 244 -16.53 1.49 8.60
CA ILE A 244 -17.57 0.61 9.15
C ILE A 244 -16.94 -0.72 9.57
N SER A 245 -17.62 -1.50 10.41
CA SER A 245 -17.10 -2.80 10.84
C SER A 245 -18.16 -3.89 10.93
N GLN A 246 -17.85 -5.05 10.37
CA GLN A 246 -18.58 -6.30 10.54
C GLN A 246 -18.32 -6.95 11.92
N ASN A 247 -17.59 -6.29 12.82
CA ASN A 247 -17.60 -6.64 14.25
C ASN A 247 -18.88 -6.19 14.95
N VAL A 248 -19.75 -5.43 14.26
CA VAL A 248 -21.13 -5.15 14.69
C VAL A 248 -22.05 -6.21 14.12
N ASP A 249 -22.82 -6.89 14.98
CA ASP A 249 -23.66 -8.05 14.62
C ASP A 249 -24.58 -7.79 13.42
N ALA A 250 -25.24 -6.62 13.38
CA ALA A 250 -26.11 -6.24 12.27
C ALA A 250 -25.37 -6.18 10.91
N LEU A 251 -24.10 -5.78 10.91
CA LEU A 251 -23.27 -5.70 9.71
C LEU A 251 -22.58 -7.04 9.38
N LEU A 252 -22.26 -7.84 10.40
CA LEU A 252 -21.73 -9.20 10.26
C LEU A 252 -22.67 -10.07 9.41
N LEU A 253 -23.97 -9.96 9.68
CA LEU A 253 -25.01 -10.75 9.05
C LEU A 253 -25.46 -10.19 7.69
N ASN A 254 -25.06 -8.97 7.33
CA ASN A 254 -25.56 -8.27 6.14
C ASN A 254 -24.45 -7.94 5.12
N SER A 255 -23.92 -8.99 4.49
CA SER A 255 -22.84 -8.84 3.49
C SER A 255 -23.26 -8.06 2.24
N GLU A 256 -24.55 -8.12 1.86
CA GLU A 256 -25.08 -7.34 0.74
C GLU A 256 -25.04 -5.84 1.06
N GLY A 257 -25.43 -5.43 2.27
CA GLY A 257 -25.34 -4.04 2.70
C GLY A 257 -23.91 -3.52 2.82
N VAL A 258 -23.00 -4.33 3.38
CA VAL A 258 -21.59 -3.94 3.53
C VAL A 258 -20.90 -3.79 2.17
N THR A 259 -21.23 -4.65 1.21
CA THR A 259 -20.70 -4.51 -0.16
C THR A 259 -21.34 -3.34 -0.91
N ASN A 260 -22.63 -3.04 -0.69
CA ASN A 260 -23.26 -1.82 -1.22
C ASN A 260 -22.60 -0.54 -0.66
N TYR A 261 -22.23 -0.53 0.62
CA TYR A 261 -21.47 0.59 1.22
C TYR A 261 -20.13 0.79 0.52
N TYR A 262 -19.37 -0.29 0.31
CA TYR A 262 -18.12 -0.23 -0.43
C TYR A 262 -18.33 0.26 -1.87
N ASP A 263 -19.43 -0.11 -2.50
CA ASP A 263 -19.79 0.36 -3.85
C ASP A 263 -20.05 1.88 -3.89
N ARG A 264 -20.61 2.48 -2.82
CA ARG A 264 -20.67 3.95 -2.69
C ARG A 264 -19.28 4.58 -2.55
N LEU A 265 -18.33 3.92 -1.89
CA LEU A 265 -16.94 4.38 -1.84
C LEU A 265 -16.27 4.28 -3.22
N LEU A 266 -16.58 3.25 -4.02
CA LEU A 266 -16.15 3.15 -5.43
C LEU A 266 -16.71 4.28 -6.28
N ASP A 267 -17.97 4.68 -6.06
CA ASP A 267 -18.60 5.82 -6.72
C ASP A 267 -17.85 7.13 -6.38
N GLY A 268 -17.55 7.35 -5.11
CA GLY A 268 -16.82 8.52 -4.63
C GLY A 268 -15.33 8.56 -4.98
N ALA A 269 -14.69 7.41 -5.26
CA ALA A 269 -13.26 7.33 -5.52
C ALA A 269 -12.77 8.28 -6.63
N PHE A 270 -13.54 8.45 -7.71
CA PHE A 270 -13.32 9.50 -8.73
C PHE A 270 -14.55 10.40 -8.93
N GLY A 271 -15.48 10.38 -7.97
CA GLY A 271 -16.65 11.25 -7.98
C GLY A 271 -16.35 12.60 -7.32
N ASN A 272 -17.40 13.25 -6.80
CA ASN A 272 -17.27 14.46 -6.02
C ASN A 272 -17.28 14.15 -4.52
N PHE A 273 -16.36 14.73 -3.75
CA PHE A 273 -16.27 14.52 -2.30
C PHE A 273 -17.53 14.93 -1.54
N ARG A 274 -18.23 16.00 -1.98
CA ARG A 274 -19.52 16.40 -1.38
C ARG A 274 -20.53 15.26 -1.48
N GLN A 275 -20.62 14.63 -2.64
CA GLN A 275 -21.53 13.51 -2.87
C GLN A 275 -21.10 12.28 -2.08
N LEU A 276 -19.80 11.98 -2.03
CA LEU A 276 -19.27 10.89 -1.18
C LEU A 276 -19.64 11.09 0.29
N LEU A 277 -19.47 12.30 0.84
CA LEU A 277 -19.81 12.60 2.22
C LEU A 277 -21.33 12.43 2.47
N PHE A 278 -22.16 12.86 1.52
CA PHE A 278 -23.60 12.66 1.54
C PHE A 278 -23.97 11.17 1.49
N ASP A 279 -23.42 10.41 0.55
CA ASP A 279 -23.72 8.98 0.38
C ASP A 279 -23.34 8.18 1.63
N VAL A 280 -22.20 8.50 2.25
CA VAL A 280 -21.80 7.92 3.54
C VAL A 280 -22.77 8.29 4.66
N THR A 281 -23.20 9.55 4.74
CA THR A 281 -24.19 10.02 5.73
C THR A 281 -25.51 9.26 5.64
N MET A 282 -25.98 9.05 4.41
CA MET A 282 -27.25 8.41 4.12
C MET A 282 -27.18 6.89 4.12
N HIS A 283 -25.99 6.27 4.20
CA HIS A 283 -25.91 4.82 4.08
C HIS A 283 -26.28 4.11 5.39
N PRO A 284 -27.20 3.12 5.37
CA PRO A 284 -27.64 2.41 6.59
C PRO A 284 -26.51 1.75 7.37
N CYS A 285 -25.49 1.18 6.70
CA CYS A 285 -24.32 0.64 7.42
C CYS A 285 -23.58 1.67 8.27
N MET A 286 -23.42 2.91 7.78
CA MET A 286 -22.82 4.00 8.56
C MET A 286 -23.77 4.46 9.67
N GLY A 287 -25.05 4.53 9.34
CA GLY A 287 -26.18 4.72 10.25
C GLY A 287 -26.17 3.83 11.50
N ILE A 288 -25.94 2.54 11.29
CA ILE A 288 -25.80 1.55 12.36
C ILE A 288 -24.49 1.76 13.11
N TYR A 289 -23.38 1.91 12.38
CA TYR A 289 -22.04 1.95 12.96
C TYR A 289 -21.80 3.15 13.87
N LEU A 290 -22.38 4.31 13.52
CA LEU A 290 -22.30 5.55 14.30
C LEU A 290 -23.64 5.96 14.91
N SER A 291 -24.53 4.99 15.07
CA SER A 291 -25.76 5.06 15.88
C SER A 291 -26.76 6.17 15.52
N HIS A 292 -26.70 6.75 14.31
CA HIS A 292 -27.70 7.74 13.86
C HIS A 292 -28.92 7.14 13.15
N VAL A 293 -28.97 5.82 12.89
CA VAL A 293 -30.22 5.12 12.55
C VAL A 293 -31.16 5.15 13.75
N GLY A 294 -32.39 5.63 13.54
CA GLY A 294 -33.39 5.76 14.58
C GLY A 294 -33.16 6.97 15.52
N ASN A 295 -32.20 7.84 15.24
CA ASN A 295 -31.93 9.04 16.04
C ASN A 295 -33.15 9.98 16.00
N ARG A 296 -33.49 10.58 17.13
CA ARG A 296 -34.71 11.39 17.30
C ARG A 296 -34.39 12.79 17.79
N LYS A 297 -35.26 13.73 17.44
CA LYS A 297 -35.27 15.08 18.00
C LYS A 297 -35.31 15.04 19.53
N PRO A 298 -34.74 16.03 20.22
CA PRO A 298 -34.72 16.07 21.68
C PRO A 298 -36.14 16.10 22.24
N ASN A 299 -36.33 15.37 23.34
CA ASN A 299 -37.53 15.42 24.15
C ASN A 299 -37.12 15.45 25.64
N PRO A 300 -37.00 16.67 26.23
CA PRO A 300 -36.58 16.83 27.63
C PRO A 300 -37.51 16.14 28.64
N ALA A 301 -38.80 15.96 28.31
CA ALA A 301 -39.75 15.33 29.22
C ALA A 301 -39.43 13.85 29.52
N ILE A 302 -38.66 13.20 28.64
CA ILE A 302 -38.20 11.81 28.79
C ILE A 302 -36.67 11.71 28.77
N ASN A 303 -35.96 12.82 28.96
CA ASN A 303 -34.50 12.89 28.95
C ASN A 303 -33.86 12.37 27.65
N LEU A 304 -34.52 12.61 26.50
CA LEU A 304 -34.03 12.22 25.18
C LEU A 304 -33.26 13.37 24.54
N PHE A 305 -32.02 13.10 24.13
CA PHE A 305 -31.15 14.02 23.41
C PHE A 305 -30.72 13.42 22.07
N PRO A 306 -30.42 14.25 21.05
CA PRO A 306 -29.84 13.77 19.79
C PRO A 306 -28.54 13.02 20.03
N ASP A 307 -28.32 11.93 19.29
CA ASP A 307 -27.05 11.23 19.28
C ASP A 307 -25.95 12.12 18.65
N GLU A 308 -24.85 12.32 19.38
CA GLU A 308 -23.73 13.15 18.98
C GLU A 308 -22.61 12.39 18.24
N ASN A 309 -22.66 11.06 18.21
CA ASN A 309 -21.58 10.21 17.71
C ASN A 309 -21.31 10.53 16.23
N TYR A 310 -22.31 10.37 15.35
CA TYR A 310 -22.15 10.71 13.93
C TYR A 310 -21.76 12.18 13.70
N ALA A 311 -22.34 13.11 14.45
CA ALA A 311 -22.03 14.54 14.36
C ALA A 311 -20.56 14.85 14.68
N ARG A 312 -19.99 14.16 15.65
CA ARG A 312 -18.57 14.28 16.00
C ARG A 312 -17.69 13.70 14.92
N GLU A 313 -17.98 12.48 14.47
CA GLU A 313 -17.08 11.77 13.55
C GLU A 313 -17.12 12.33 12.13
N ILE A 314 -18.28 12.80 11.64
CA ILE A 314 -18.37 13.46 10.34
C ILE A 314 -17.50 14.73 10.29
N MET A 315 -17.39 15.47 11.40
CA MET A 315 -16.48 16.61 11.53
C MET A 315 -15.04 16.16 11.72
N GLN A 316 -14.78 15.36 12.75
CA GLN A 316 -13.44 15.07 13.24
C GLN A 316 -12.65 14.11 12.33
N LEU A 317 -13.28 13.04 11.85
CA LEU A 317 -12.60 11.97 11.14
C LEU A 317 -12.83 12.02 9.64
N PHE A 318 -14.01 12.48 9.21
CA PHE A 318 -14.42 12.37 7.81
C PHE A 318 -14.28 13.65 7.00
N SER A 319 -14.05 14.81 7.63
CA SER A 319 -13.99 16.08 6.87
C SER A 319 -12.93 17.07 7.35
N ILE A 320 -13.05 17.63 8.55
CA ILE A 320 -12.31 18.85 8.93
C ILE A 320 -11.18 18.63 9.94
N GLY A 321 -11.15 17.48 10.63
CA GLY A 321 -10.13 17.22 11.65
C GLY A 321 -10.36 18.02 12.93
N LEU A 322 -9.45 17.82 13.90
CA LEU A 322 -9.49 18.50 15.21
C LEU A 322 -8.97 19.94 15.18
N TRP A 323 -8.06 20.26 14.24
CA TRP A 323 -7.28 21.50 14.27
C TRP A 323 -7.39 22.22 12.93
N GLU A 324 -7.57 23.55 12.96
CA GLU A 324 -7.53 24.36 11.75
C GLU A 324 -6.20 24.18 11.01
N LEU A 325 -6.27 24.08 9.69
CA LEU A 325 -5.14 23.82 8.81
C LEU A 325 -4.91 24.98 7.86
N ASN A 326 -3.64 25.24 7.56
CA ASN A 326 -3.24 25.93 6.35
C ASN A 326 -3.44 25.01 5.14
N GLN A 327 -3.39 25.58 3.94
CA GLN A 327 -3.57 24.82 2.70
C GLN A 327 -2.53 23.70 2.51
N ASP A 328 -1.35 23.88 3.09
CA ASP A 328 -0.25 22.91 3.09
C ASP A 328 -0.38 21.82 4.18
N GLY A 329 -1.51 21.80 4.92
CA GLY A 329 -1.76 20.82 5.97
C GLY A 329 -1.05 21.10 7.31
N THR A 330 -0.27 22.17 7.42
CA THR A 330 0.27 22.60 8.72
C THR A 330 -0.84 23.18 9.58
N ARG A 331 -0.70 23.07 10.92
CA ARG A 331 -1.70 23.60 11.85
C ARG A 331 -1.64 25.12 11.89
N LYS A 332 -2.80 25.78 11.86
CA LYS A 332 -2.89 27.19 12.21
C LYS A 332 -2.70 27.35 13.72
N LEU A 333 -1.93 28.38 14.07
CA LEU A 333 -1.63 28.72 15.46
C LEU A 333 -2.26 30.06 15.81
N ASN A 334 -2.77 30.18 17.03
CA ASN A 334 -3.22 31.47 17.57
C ASN A 334 -2.01 32.36 17.92
N VAL A 335 -2.28 33.58 18.42
CA VAL A 335 -1.25 34.54 18.84
C VAL A 335 -0.33 34.01 19.96
N ALA A 336 -0.75 32.98 20.70
CA ALA A 336 0.03 32.32 21.74
C ALA A 336 0.81 31.08 21.24
N GLY A 337 0.80 30.81 19.93
CA GLY A 337 1.49 29.67 19.33
C GLY A 337 0.78 28.32 19.52
N GLN A 338 -0.48 28.32 19.96
CA GLN A 338 -1.25 27.09 20.20
C GLN A 338 -2.14 26.75 18.99
N PRO A 339 -2.32 25.46 18.64
CA PRO A 339 -3.24 25.04 17.59
C PRO A 339 -4.69 25.51 17.83
N ILE A 340 -5.35 25.96 16.76
CA ILE A 340 -6.74 26.43 16.82
C ILE A 340 -7.68 25.23 16.57
N PRO A 341 -8.65 24.93 17.46
CA PRO A 341 -9.63 23.86 17.23
C PRO A 341 -10.61 24.24 16.12
N THR A 342 -11.06 23.26 15.33
CA THR A 342 -12.02 23.46 14.22
C THR A 342 -13.48 23.62 14.67
N TYR A 343 -13.82 23.07 15.82
CA TYR A 343 -15.17 23.07 16.37
C TYR A 343 -15.12 22.99 17.90
N THR A 344 -16.26 23.26 18.52
CA THR A 344 -16.50 23.20 19.96
C THR A 344 -17.55 22.14 20.28
N ASN A 345 -17.78 21.86 21.57
CA ASN A 345 -18.87 20.98 21.98
C ASN A 345 -20.25 21.54 21.57
N ALA A 346 -20.40 22.86 21.52
CA ALA A 346 -21.64 23.48 21.05
C ALA A 346 -21.91 23.12 19.59
N ASP A 347 -20.90 23.14 18.73
CA ASP A 347 -21.05 22.75 17.33
C ASP A 347 -21.49 21.29 17.19
N ILE A 348 -20.93 20.38 18.00
CA ILE A 348 -21.33 18.96 18.02
C ILE A 348 -22.83 18.83 18.33
N THR A 349 -23.31 19.51 19.37
CA THR A 349 -24.73 19.48 19.74
C THR A 349 -25.64 20.02 18.63
N GLN A 350 -25.18 21.03 17.87
CA GLN A 350 -25.95 21.62 16.78
C GLN A 350 -25.98 20.71 15.54
N PHE A 351 -24.85 20.08 15.19
CA PHE A 351 -24.81 19.07 14.13
C PHE A 351 -25.60 17.82 14.51
N ALA A 352 -25.57 17.39 15.77
CA ALA A 352 -26.37 16.25 16.24
C ALA A 352 -27.86 16.44 15.97
N ARG A 353 -28.36 17.67 16.14
CA ARG A 353 -29.75 18.04 15.82
C ARG A 353 -30.06 17.91 14.32
N VAL A 354 -29.09 18.16 13.43
CA VAL A 354 -29.24 17.95 11.97
C VAL A 354 -29.41 16.47 11.64
N PHE A 355 -28.76 15.57 12.38
CA PHE A 355 -28.80 14.13 12.11
C PHE A 355 -29.90 13.39 12.89
N THR A 356 -30.96 14.10 13.28
CA THR A 356 -32.17 13.52 13.86
C THR A 356 -33.20 13.17 12.79
N GLY A 357 -34.05 12.18 13.06
CA GLY A 357 -35.08 11.68 12.16
C GLY A 357 -34.61 10.63 11.15
N PHE A 358 -33.34 10.26 11.15
CA PHE A 358 -32.80 9.23 10.25
C PHE A 358 -33.35 7.84 10.60
N GLN A 359 -33.72 7.07 9.57
CA GLN A 359 -34.17 5.69 9.70
C GLN A 359 -33.94 4.94 8.37
N TYR A 360 -34.00 3.61 8.38
CA TYR A 360 -33.99 2.80 7.16
C TYR A 360 -34.96 3.33 6.10
N GLY A 361 -34.48 3.44 4.87
CA GLY A 361 -35.27 3.89 3.72
C GLY A 361 -35.95 2.73 3.00
N GLY A 362 -36.21 2.91 1.71
CA GLY A 362 -36.91 1.92 0.88
C GLY A 362 -38.43 2.07 0.90
N PRO A 363 -39.12 1.56 -0.14
CA PRO A 363 -40.53 1.84 -0.38
C PRO A 363 -41.48 1.16 0.63
N SER A 364 -41.04 0.11 1.32
CA SER A 364 -41.82 -0.59 2.35
C SER A 364 -41.84 0.14 3.69
N ASN A 365 -40.88 1.04 3.95
CA ASN A 365 -40.74 1.73 5.22
C ASN A 365 -41.60 2.99 5.27
N THR A 366 -42.84 2.80 5.73
CA THR A 366 -43.88 3.85 5.84
C THR A 366 -44.08 4.36 7.27
N GLN A 367 -43.35 3.83 8.26
CA GLN A 367 -43.42 4.27 9.65
C GLN A 367 -42.04 4.27 10.31
N PHE A 368 -41.71 5.34 11.04
CA PHE A 368 -40.40 5.50 11.70
C PHE A 368 -40.07 4.40 12.73
N ASN A 369 -41.03 4.01 13.58
CA ASN A 369 -40.79 3.03 14.66
C ASN A 369 -40.82 1.57 14.21
N TRP A 370 -41.37 1.28 13.03
CA TRP A 370 -41.55 -0.07 12.49
C TRP A 370 -40.90 -0.20 11.12
N SER A 371 -39.76 0.46 10.92
CA SER A 371 -38.99 0.33 9.69
C SER A 371 -38.24 -1.00 9.67
N ALA A 372 -38.44 -1.79 8.62
CA ALA A 372 -37.65 -2.96 8.33
C ALA A 372 -36.21 -2.56 7.97
N GLU A 373 -35.24 -3.37 8.37
CA GLU A 373 -33.85 -3.16 7.99
C GLU A 373 -33.71 -3.27 6.47
N GLU A 374 -33.24 -2.19 5.84
CA GLU A 374 -33.04 -2.10 4.40
C GLU A 374 -31.66 -1.51 4.12
N PHE A 375 -30.87 -2.21 3.32
CA PHE A 375 -29.48 -1.88 3.05
C PHE A 375 -29.20 -1.51 1.58
N LYS A 376 -30.18 -1.68 0.70
CA LYS A 376 -30.06 -1.39 -0.74
C LYS A 376 -30.40 0.05 -1.08
N HIS A 377 -31.10 0.73 -0.17
CA HIS A 377 -31.56 2.09 -0.34
C HIS A 377 -30.86 3.00 0.67
N PRO A 378 -30.61 4.28 0.31
CA PRO A 378 -30.27 5.29 1.29
C PRO A 378 -31.32 5.35 2.39
N MET A 379 -30.88 5.72 3.60
CA MET A 379 -31.77 6.07 4.70
C MET A 379 -32.72 7.20 4.31
N LYS A 380 -33.78 7.31 5.10
CA LYS A 380 -34.84 8.31 4.97
C LYS A 380 -34.83 9.18 6.22
N VAL A 381 -35.06 10.48 6.07
CA VAL A 381 -35.12 11.42 7.20
C VAL A 381 -36.58 11.81 7.44
N TRP A 382 -37.10 11.48 8.61
CA TRP A 382 -38.49 11.69 8.98
C TRP A 382 -38.66 13.05 9.65
N ASP A 383 -39.36 13.95 8.97
CA ASP A 383 -39.59 15.32 9.43
C ASP A 383 -40.24 15.36 10.82
N GLU A 384 -41.18 14.45 11.13
CA GLU A 384 -41.82 14.38 12.44
C GLU A 384 -40.84 14.04 13.58
N GLN A 385 -39.72 13.39 13.26
CA GLN A 385 -38.68 12.97 14.19
C GLN A 385 -37.41 13.83 14.09
N HIS A 386 -37.34 14.73 13.12
CA HIS A 386 -36.26 15.70 12.97
C HIS A 386 -36.48 16.93 13.86
N ASP A 387 -35.40 17.47 14.43
CA ASP A 387 -35.48 18.70 15.20
C ASP A 387 -35.61 19.89 14.26
N MET A 388 -36.83 20.38 14.05
CA MET A 388 -37.08 21.46 13.08
C MET A 388 -36.65 22.86 13.53
N ARG A 389 -36.27 23.03 14.81
CA ARG A 389 -35.93 24.35 15.36
C ARG A 389 -34.62 24.88 14.75
N PRO A 390 -34.38 26.21 14.78
CA PRO A 390 -33.15 26.80 14.24
C PRO A 390 -31.88 26.15 14.78
N LYS A 391 -30.83 26.07 13.96
CA LYS A 391 -29.54 25.47 14.30
C LYS A 391 -28.41 26.41 13.88
N THR A 392 -27.32 26.46 14.64
CA THR A 392 -26.13 27.23 14.26
C THR A 392 -25.00 26.27 13.95
N LEU A 393 -24.55 26.25 12.70
CA LEU A 393 -23.44 25.41 12.24
C LEU A 393 -22.11 26.19 12.23
N LEU A 394 -21.03 25.54 11.80
CA LEU A 394 -19.70 26.15 11.75
C LEU A 394 -19.70 27.41 10.91
N ARG A 395 -18.84 28.36 11.31
CA ARG A 395 -18.68 29.68 10.69
C ARG A 395 -19.97 30.52 10.70
N GLY A 396 -20.82 30.32 11.71
CA GLY A 396 -21.99 31.15 11.98
C GLY A 396 -23.16 30.94 11.02
N LEU A 397 -23.18 29.85 10.25
CA LEU A 397 -24.33 29.54 9.38
C LEU A 397 -25.54 29.17 10.25
N VAL A 398 -26.58 30.01 10.21
CA VAL A 398 -27.84 29.76 10.91
C VAL A 398 -28.83 29.10 9.95
N LEU A 399 -29.28 27.90 10.30
CA LEU A 399 -30.39 27.21 9.65
C LEU A 399 -31.69 27.71 10.28
N PRO A 400 -32.70 28.10 9.48
CA PRO A 400 -33.94 28.66 9.99
C PRO A 400 -34.81 27.59 10.67
N ASP A 401 -35.88 28.04 11.32
CA ASP A 401 -36.95 27.15 11.74
C ASP A 401 -37.63 26.54 10.52
N ARG A 402 -38.08 25.29 10.64
CA ARG A 402 -38.72 24.55 9.55
C ARG A 402 -40.10 24.05 9.95
N ALA A 403 -40.99 24.00 8.97
CA ALA A 403 -42.26 23.29 9.13
C ALA A 403 -42.05 21.80 8.80
N VAL A 404 -42.77 20.93 9.50
CA VAL A 404 -42.87 19.51 9.15
C VAL A 404 -43.54 19.39 7.79
N ASP A 405 -42.87 18.74 6.83
CA ASP A 405 -43.45 18.33 5.57
C ASP A 405 -43.64 16.80 5.56
N SER A 406 -44.86 16.37 5.85
CA SER A 406 -45.24 14.95 5.84
C SER A 406 -45.35 14.36 4.43
N SER A 407 -44.91 15.07 3.37
CA SER A 407 -44.80 14.51 2.03
C SER A 407 -43.78 13.36 1.97
N ALA A 408 -43.95 12.48 0.98
CA ALA A 408 -43.02 11.38 0.76
C ALA A 408 -41.57 11.86 0.47
N ALA A 409 -41.40 13.13 0.08
CA ALA A 409 -40.10 13.72 -0.23
C ALA A 409 -39.30 14.21 0.99
N GLN A 410 -39.93 14.43 2.16
CA GLN A 410 -39.31 14.99 3.38
C GLN A 410 -38.30 16.11 3.10
N VAL A 411 -38.79 17.13 2.38
CA VAL A 411 -37.93 18.18 1.82
C VAL A 411 -37.30 19.02 2.92
N ALA A 412 -38.01 19.24 4.05
CA ALA A 412 -37.56 20.18 5.07
C ALA A 412 -36.31 19.70 5.81
N SER A 413 -36.31 18.49 6.37
CA SER A 413 -35.13 17.95 7.06
C SER A 413 -33.93 17.77 6.13
N MET A 414 -34.17 17.37 4.88
CA MET A 414 -33.11 17.21 3.88
C MET A 414 -32.42 18.53 3.50
N LEU A 415 -33.08 19.69 3.65
CA LEU A 415 -32.42 20.98 3.49
C LEU A 415 -31.38 21.23 4.60
N ASP A 416 -31.64 20.80 5.83
CA ASP A 416 -30.67 20.89 6.93
C ASP A 416 -29.51 19.93 6.74
N VAL A 417 -29.79 18.68 6.34
CA VAL A 417 -28.75 17.69 6.03
C VAL A 417 -27.84 18.21 4.92
N ASN A 418 -28.41 18.68 3.81
CA ASN A 418 -27.62 19.24 2.71
C ASN A 418 -26.80 20.46 3.16
N ALA A 419 -27.38 21.38 3.94
CA ALA A 419 -26.66 22.54 4.44
C ALA A 419 -25.50 22.15 5.37
N ALA A 420 -25.65 21.12 6.20
CA ALA A 420 -24.55 20.59 7.03
C ALA A 420 -23.45 19.95 6.18
N ILE A 421 -23.81 19.14 5.18
CA ILE A 421 -22.84 18.55 4.24
C ILE A 421 -22.11 19.64 3.46
N ASP A 422 -22.81 20.68 2.98
CA ASP A 422 -22.20 21.82 2.29
C ASP A 422 -21.32 22.65 3.22
N ASN A 423 -21.70 22.80 4.49
CA ASN A 423 -20.89 23.49 5.48
C ASN A 423 -19.55 22.76 5.70
N LEU A 424 -19.58 21.44 5.89
CA LEU A 424 -18.35 20.64 6.05
C LEU A 424 -17.56 20.53 4.76
N PHE A 425 -18.22 20.30 3.63
CA PHE A 425 -17.58 20.25 2.33
C PHE A 425 -16.80 21.53 2.08
N ASN A 426 -17.43 22.71 2.21
CA ASN A 426 -16.82 24.01 1.94
C ASN A 426 -15.90 24.51 3.07
N HIS A 427 -15.66 23.72 4.12
CA HIS A 427 -14.69 24.09 5.15
C HIS A 427 -13.26 24.13 4.57
N PRO A 428 -12.44 25.16 4.88
CA PRO A 428 -11.08 25.28 4.36
C PRO A 428 -10.19 24.06 4.68
N ASN A 429 -10.40 23.44 5.84
CA ASN A 429 -9.65 22.24 6.23
C ASN A 429 -9.90 21.01 5.36
N THR A 430 -11.07 20.89 4.72
CA THR A 430 -11.49 19.61 4.13
C THR A 430 -10.53 19.13 3.05
N GLY A 431 -10.04 20.05 2.21
CA GLY A 431 -9.04 19.75 1.20
C GLY A 431 -7.72 19.21 1.77
N PRO A 432 -6.97 20.00 2.57
CA PRO A 432 -5.71 19.54 3.14
C PRO A 432 -5.86 18.32 4.07
N PHE A 433 -6.96 18.22 4.82
CA PHE A 433 -7.21 17.09 5.72
C PHE A 433 -7.35 15.77 4.94
N ILE A 434 -8.23 15.72 3.94
CA ILE A 434 -8.44 14.53 3.11
C ILE A 434 -7.22 14.22 2.24
N SER A 435 -6.56 15.25 1.72
CA SER A 435 -5.32 15.08 0.95
C SER A 435 -4.26 14.37 1.77
N ARG A 436 -4.02 14.80 3.02
CA ARG A 436 -3.04 14.16 3.91
C ARG A 436 -3.37 12.69 4.16
N LEU A 437 -4.64 12.37 4.48
CA LEU A 437 -5.04 11.00 4.77
C LEU A 437 -4.86 10.08 3.56
N LEU A 438 -5.26 10.52 2.36
CA LEU A 438 -5.10 9.73 1.14
C LEU A 438 -3.64 9.54 0.74
N ILE A 439 -2.81 10.58 0.87
CA ILE A 439 -1.35 10.44 0.63
C ILE A 439 -0.74 9.42 1.60
N GLN A 440 -1.15 9.43 2.88
CA GLN A 440 -0.70 8.43 3.86
C GLN A 440 -1.15 7.00 3.52
N ARG A 441 -2.34 6.82 2.92
CA ARG A 441 -2.79 5.49 2.50
C ARG A 441 -2.10 4.99 1.24
N LEU A 442 -1.72 5.87 0.31
CA LEU A 442 -1.23 5.49 -1.02
C LEU A 442 0.30 5.58 -1.18
N ILE A 443 0.96 6.60 -0.64
CA ILE A 443 2.35 6.95 -0.98
C ILE A 443 3.29 6.91 0.20
N THR A 444 3.09 7.76 1.22
CA THR A 444 4.06 7.94 2.31
C THR A 444 3.39 8.40 3.61
N SER A 445 3.90 7.94 4.75
CA SER A 445 3.41 8.33 6.07
C SER A 445 3.69 9.80 6.41
N ASN A 446 4.68 10.42 5.77
CA ASN A 446 5.19 11.77 6.07
C ASN A 446 5.30 12.65 4.81
N PRO A 447 4.19 12.98 4.13
CA PRO A 447 4.25 13.90 2.99
C PRO A 447 4.68 15.29 3.43
N THR A 448 5.46 15.99 2.60
CA THR A 448 5.83 17.38 2.91
C THR A 448 4.60 18.29 2.87
N PRO A 449 4.63 19.45 3.56
CA PRO A 449 3.59 20.45 3.42
C PRO A 449 3.36 20.89 1.97
N ALA A 450 4.42 20.98 1.16
CA ALA A 450 4.32 21.37 -0.24
C ALA A 450 3.52 20.34 -1.05
N TYR A 451 3.70 19.04 -0.79
CA TYR A 451 2.92 17.98 -1.42
C TYR A 451 1.43 18.08 -1.02
N ILE A 452 1.13 18.18 0.27
CA ILE A 452 -0.26 18.36 0.72
C ILE A 452 -0.89 19.60 0.08
N GLY A 453 -0.15 20.71 0.00
CA GLY A 453 -0.61 21.96 -0.61
C GLY A 453 -1.00 21.82 -2.08
N ARG A 454 -0.18 21.13 -2.89
CA ARG A 454 -0.47 20.88 -4.32
C ARG A 454 -1.73 20.02 -4.50
N VAL A 455 -1.88 18.97 -3.70
CA VAL A 455 -3.06 18.09 -3.76
C VAL A 455 -4.31 18.81 -3.24
N ALA A 456 -4.20 19.55 -2.14
CA ALA A 456 -5.30 20.33 -1.58
C ALA A 456 -5.76 21.44 -2.55
N ALA A 457 -4.85 22.03 -3.34
CA ALA A 457 -5.21 22.97 -4.41
C ALA A 457 -6.06 22.28 -5.49
N LYS A 458 -5.76 21.03 -5.85
CA LYS A 458 -6.59 20.24 -6.77
C LYS A 458 -7.93 19.84 -6.18
N PHE A 459 -8.00 19.61 -4.87
CA PHE A 459 -9.28 19.49 -4.17
C PHE A 459 -10.08 20.79 -4.24
N ALA A 460 -9.44 21.95 -4.06
CA ALA A 460 -10.11 23.25 -4.13
C ALA A 460 -10.63 23.56 -5.55
N ASN A 461 -9.87 23.19 -6.57
CA ASN A 461 -10.20 23.38 -7.98
C ASN A 461 -9.45 22.38 -8.87
N ASN A 462 -10.19 21.55 -9.61
CA ASN A 462 -9.60 20.58 -10.53
C ASN A 462 -8.94 21.19 -11.79
N GLY A 463 -9.10 22.50 -12.03
CA GLY A 463 -8.70 23.21 -13.24
C GLY A 463 -9.90 23.73 -14.05
N SER A 464 -11.12 23.31 -13.70
CA SER A 464 -12.38 23.70 -14.33
C SER A 464 -13.38 24.30 -13.32
N ASN A 465 -12.87 24.88 -12.23
CA ASN A 465 -13.65 25.46 -11.12
C ASN A 465 -14.57 24.45 -10.41
N VAL A 466 -14.25 23.15 -10.46
CA VAL A 466 -14.97 22.13 -9.70
C VAL A 466 -14.15 21.79 -8.47
N ARG A 467 -14.74 22.02 -7.30
CA ARG A 467 -14.20 21.65 -6.00
C ARG A 467 -14.55 20.20 -5.68
N GLY A 468 -13.64 19.48 -5.04
CA GLY A 468 -13.86 18.13 -4.52
C GLY A 468 -13.86 17.04 -5.57
N ASP A 469 -13.35 17.28 -6.78
CA ASP A 469 -13.14 16.24 -7.78
C ASP A 469 -12.06 15.26 -7.32
N MET A 470 -12.50 14.08 -6.87
CA MET A 470 -11.61 13.06 -6.33
C MET A 470 -10.74 12.41 -7.40
N GLY A 471 -11.17 12.39 -8.66
CA GLY A 471 -10.35 11.92 -9.77
C GLY A 471 -9.13 12.81 -9.97
N ALA A 472 -9.33 14.13 -9.93
CA ALA A 472 -8.25 15.11 -9.99
C ALA A 472 -7.32 15.05 -8.77
N VAL A 473 -7.88 14.85 -7.57
CA VAL A 473 -7.11 14.69 -6.32
C VAL A 473 -6.22 13.44 -6.37
N VAL A 474 -6.78 12.28 -6.72
CA VAL A 474 -6.02 11.02 -6.83
C VAL A 474 -4.91 11.14 -7.87
N LYS A 475 -5.20 11.75 -9.02
CA LYS A 475 -4.20 12.00 -10.05
C LYS A 475 -3.07 12.89 -9.55
N ALA A 476 -3.39 13.96 -8.82
CA ALA A 476 -2.40 14.84 -8.21
C ALA A 476 -1.51 14.13 -7.18
N ILE A 477 -2.08 13.20 -6.39
CA ILE A 477 -1.31 12.34 -5.48
C ILE A 477 -0.34 11.45 -6.26
N LEU A 478 -0.86 10.68 -7.21
CA LEU A 478 -0.03 9.66 -7.87
C LEU A 478 1.06 10.24 -8.78
N LEU A 479 0.82 11.42 -9.38
CA LEU A 479 1.75 12.08 -10.29
C LEU A 479 2.64 13.14 -9.63
N ASP A 480 2.52 13.34 -8.31
CA ASP A 480 3.33 14.35 -7.62
C ASP A 480 4.85 14.04 -7.75
N PRO A 481 5.71 15.05 -7.91
CA PRO A 481 7.16 14.85 -7.97
C PRO A 481 7.73 14.08 -6.76
N GLU A 482 7.17 14.25 -5.56
CA GLU A 482 7.61 13.47 -4.39
C GLU A 482 7.24 11.99 -4.52
N ALA A 483 6.09 11.69 -5.13
CA ALA A 483 5.68 10.33 -5.40
C ALA A 483 6.44 9.71 -6.58
N ARG A 484 6.90 10.49 -7.56
CA ARG A 484 7.50 9.99 -8.81
C ARG A 484 9.03 10.15 -8.91
N SER A 485 9.71 10.79 -7.97
CA SER A 485 11.17 10.94 -8.05
C SER A 485 11.92 9.77 -7.41
N TYR A 486 12.95 9.25 -8.10
CA TYR A 486 13.85 8.26 -7.51
C TYR A 486 14.59 8.81 -6.29
N SER A 487 14.99 10.09 -6.30
CA SER A 487 15.74 10.72 -5.19
C SER A 487 15.02 10.55 -3.85
N LYS A 488 13.69 10.68 -3.84
CA LYS A 488 12.85 10.47 -2.65
C LYS A 488 12.95 9.06 -2.08
N THR A 489 13.15 8.04 -2.91
CA THR A 489 13.28 6.65 -2.43
C THR A 489 14.54 6.43 -1.58
N THR A 490 15.53 7.31 -1.69
CA THR A 490 16.77 7.25 -0.91
C THR A 490 16.70 8.04 0.39
N GLU A 491 15.69 8.91 0.55
CA GLU A 491 15.47 9.66 1.78
C GLU A 491 14.99 8.73 2.91
N ILE A 492 15.43 9.02 4.13
CA ILE A 492 15.16 8.18 5.32
C ILE A 492 13.76 8.38 5.89
N ASP A 493 13.13 9.52 5.60
CA ASP A 493 11.82 9.94 6.09
C ASP A 493 10.70 9.73 5.06
N PHE A 494 11.04 9.29 3.84
CA PHE A 494 10.09 9.00 2.77
C PHE A 494 9.69 7.52 2.69
N GLY A 495 8.43 7.31 2.33
CA GLY A 495 7.78 5.99 2.23
C GLY A 495 6.81 5.72 3.39
N LYS A 496 6.34 4.48 3.47
CA LYS A 496 5.49 3.97 4.55
C LYS A 496 5.76 2.49 4.79
N MET A 497 5.48 2.00 5.99
CA MET A 497 5.37 0.56 6.19
C MET A 497 4.17 0.07 5.37
N ARG A 498 4.37 -1.02 4.63
CA ARG A 498 3.31 -1.70 3.92
C ARG A 498 2.38 -2.36 4.93
N GLU A 499 1.10 -2.07 4.76
CA GLU A 499 0.03 -2.65 5.56
C GLU A 499 0.03 -4.18 5.42
N PRO A 500 -0.10 -4.95 6.52
CA PRO A 500 -0.09 -6.41 6.49
C PRO A 500 -1.00 -7.04 5.42
N TYR A 501 -2.23 -6.54 5.26
CA TYR A 501 -3.14 -7.02 4.22
C TYR A 501 -2.61 -6.72 2.80
N ILE A 502 -1.99 -5.54 2.60
CA ILE A 502 -1.41 -5.15 1.32
C ILE A 502 -0.14 -5.95 1.00
N THR A 503 0.63 -6.37 2.01
CA THR A 503 1.78 -7.27 1.84
C THR A 503 1.36 -8.57 1.15
N LEU A 504 0.28 -9.20 1.61
CA LEU A 504 -0.24 -10.42 0.99
C LEU A 504 -0.85 -10.15 -0.39
N MET A 505 -1.66 -9.10 -0.53
CA MET A 505 -2.24 -8.74 -1.83
C MET A 505 -1.16 -8.47 -2.89
N ASN A 506 -0.05 -7.83 -2.50
CA ASN A 506 1.09 -7.58 -3.38
C ASN A 506 1.77 -8.87 -3.82
N MET A 507 1.97 -9.82 -2.89
CA MET A 507 2.46 -11.16 -3.19
C MET A 507 1.54 -11.88 -4.19
N ALA A 508 0.23 -11.89 -3.90
CA ALA A 508 -0.78 -12.52 -4.75
C ALA A 508 -0.81 -11.89 -6.16
N LYS A 509 -0.82 -10.56 -6.27
CA LYS A 509 -0.77 -9.84 -7.56
C LYS A 509 0.53 -10.10 -8.31
N THR A 510 1.66 -10.13 -7.61
CA THR A 510 2.96 -10.42 -8.21
C THR A 510 2.93 -11.77 -8.90
N PHE A 511 2.40 -12.82 -8.27
CA PHE A 511 2.37 -14.17 -8.85
C PHE A 511 1.03 -14.53 -9.50
N ASN A 512 0.21 -13.53 -9.85
CA ASN A 512 -1.10 -13.71 -10.49
C ASN A 512 -1.94 -14.83 -9.84
N ALA A 513 -2.10 -14.76 -8.51
CA ALA A 513 -2.71 -15.83 -7.72
C ALA A 513 -4.18 -16.07 -8.14
N ILE A 514 -4.48 -17.30 -8.56
CA ILE A 514 -5.79 -17.69 -9.05
C ILE A 514 -6.17 -19.05 -8.44
N PRO A 515 -7.38 -19.20 -7.88
CA PRO A 515 -7.88 -20.50 -7.48
C PRO A 515 -8.41 -21.26 -8.71
N PRO A 516 -8.21 -22.59 -8.82
CA PRO A 516 -8.75 -23.39 -9.93
C PRO A 516 -10.28 -23.27 -10.11
N SER A 517 -11.02 -23.08 -9.02
CA SER A 517 -12.46 -22.82 -9.01
C SER A 517 -12.83 -21.40 -9.43
N GLY A 518 -11.84 -20.50 -9.59
CA GLY A 518 -11.96 -19.05 -9.73
C GLY A 518 -12.76 -18.34 -8.64
N ASN A 519 -13.07 -19.03 -7.53
CA ASN A 519 -13.65 -18.47 -6.33
C ASN A 519 -12.56 -18.26 -5.27
N TYR A 520 -12.48 -17.06 -4.72
CA TYR A 520 -11.47 -16.68 -3.75
C TYR A 520 -11.83 -17.13 -2.32
N GLU A 521 -12.37 -18.33 -2.12
CA GLU A 521 -12.82 -18.79 -0.80
C GLU A 521 -11.67 -18.82 0.23
N SER A 522 -10.45 -19.13 -0.19
CA SER A 522 -9.27 -19.11 0.69
C SER A 522 -8.86 -17.70 1.18
N ALA A 523 -9.45 -16.63 0.61
CA ALA A 523 -9.20 -15.26 1.04
C ALA A 523 -9.89 -14.87 2.36
N THR A 524 -10.58 -15.81 3.00
CA THR A 524 -11.54 -15.54 4.09
C THR A 524 -10.97 -15.59 5.51
N TYR A 525 -9.69 -15.94 5.70
CA TYR A 525 -9.10 -16.16 7.03
C TYR A 525 -7.71 -15.55 7.14
N MET A 526 -7.64 -14.23 7.14
CA MET A 526 -6.37 -13.49 7.13
C MET A 526 -6.13 -12.69 8.41
N TYR A 527 -7.18 -12.42 9.19
CA TYR A 527 -7.08 -11.62 10.41
C TYR A 527 -6.05 -12.16 11.42
N ASP A 528 -6.06 -13.47 11.69
CA ASP A 528 -5.21 -14.08 12.72
C ASP A 528 -3.70 -13.89 12.47
N PHE A 529 -3.30 -13.70 11.21
CA PHE A 529 -1.89 -13.53 10.82
C PHE A 529 -1.45 -12.06 10.76
N TYR A 530 -2.41 -11.15 10.53
CA TYR A 530 -2.12 -9.78 10.10
C TYR A 530 -2.69 -8.70 11.02
N LEU A 531 -3.61 -9.03 11.92
CA LEU A 531 -4.43 -8.09 12.73
C LEU A 531 -5.11 -6.98 11.90
N GLN A 532 -5.23 -7.21 10.60
CA GLN A 532 -5.83 -6.29 9.65
C GLN A 532 -6.58 -7.09 8.60
N GLU A 533 -7.90 -6.94 8.60
CA GLU A 533 -8.76 -7.58 7.60
C GLU A 533 -9.82 -6.58 7.13
N PRO A 534 -10.02 -6.39 5.81
CA PRO A 534 -11.03 -5.47 5.30
C PRO A 534 -12.39 -5.72 5.95
N PHE A 535 -13.12 -4.64 6.25
CA PHE A 535 -14.42 -4.66 6.93
C PHE A 535 -14.41 -5.12 8.39
N GLN A 536 -13.28 -5.49 9.00
CA GLN A 536 -13.19 -5.89 10.42
C GLN A 536 -12.45 -4.86 11.27
N SER A 537 -12.78 -3.59 11.07
CA SER A 537 -12.10 -2.54 11.82
C SER A 537 -12.40 -2.62 13.32
N PRO A 538 -11.38 -2.54 14.21
CA PRO A 538 -11.59 -2.71 15.65
C PRO A 538 -12.29 -1.50 16.29
N SER A 539 -12.24 -0.33 15.66
CA SER A 539 -12.85 0.90 16.16
C SER A 539 -13.10 1.91 15.04
N VAL A 540 -13.79 3.01 15.35
CA VAL A 540 -13.99 4.13 14.41
C VAL A 540 -12.66 4.77 13.94
N PHE A 541 -11.58 4.60 14.71
CA PHE A 541 -10.24 5.08 14.35
C PHE A 541 -9.49 4.16 13.37
N ASN A 542 -10.18 3.19 12.82
CA ASN A 542 -9.64 2.13 12.01
C ASN A 542 -8.69 1.18 12.78
N PHE A 543 -7.83 0.42 12.07
CA PHE A 543 -6.78 -0.41 12.66
C PHE A 543 -5.67 0.40 13.35
N TYR A 544 -5.43 1.63 12.89
CA TYR A 544 -4.34 2.48 13.37
C TYR A 544 -4.61 3.96 13.11
N LEU A 545 -4.07 4.82 13.97
CA LEU A 545 -4.28 6.25 13.96
C LEU A 545 -3.38 6.93 12.90
N PRO A 546 -3.91 7.87 12.09
CA PRO A 546 -3.13 8.60 11.08
C PRO A 546 -1.97 9.45 11.63
N ASN A 547 -1.98 9.73 12.94
CA ASN A 547 -0.95 10.50 13.65
C ASN A 547 -0.12 9.63 14.62
N TYR A 548 -0.26 8.30 14.57
CA TYR A 548 0.56 7.43 15.42
C TYR A 548 2.04 7.57 15.08
N ARG A 549 2.85 7.62 16.15
CA ARG A 549 4.30 7.68 16.08
C ARG A 549 4.86 6.47 16.83
N PRO A 550 5.53 5.53 16.15
CA PRO A 550 6.11 4.38 16.83
C PRO A 550 7.27 4.82 17.74
N PRO A 551 7.49 4.13 18.87
CA PRO A 551 8.61 4.42 19.76
C PRO A 551 9.95 4.27 19.02
N GLY A 552 10.95 5.06 19.42
CA GLY A 552 12.30 5.04 18.83
C GLY A 552 12.61 6.24 17.95
N GLU A 553 13.46 6.04 16.94
CA GLU A 553 14.03 7.12 16.12
C GLU A 553 12.98 7.93 15.35
N LEU A 554 11.91 7.29 14.85
CA LEU A 554 10.83 8.01 14.15
C LEU A 554 10.16 9.06 15.04
N THR A 555 9.83 8.70 16.29
CA THR A 555 9.28 9.67 17.26
C THR A 555 10.28 10.78 17.59
N LYS A 556 11.57 10.45 17.76
CA LYS A 556 12.62 11.45 18.01
C LYS A 556 12.76 12.46 16.86
N MET A 557 12.55 12.01 15.63
CA MET A 557 12.54 12.84 14.43
C MET A 557 11.19 13.56 14.19
N GLY A 558 10.18 13.32 15.03
CA GLY A 558 8.84 13.90 14.85
C GLY A 558 8.03 13.28 13.70
N LEU A 559 8.45 12.13 13.19
CA LEU A 559 7.83 11.44 12.06
C LEU A 559 6.70 10.51 12.51
N PHE A 560 5.71 10.36 11.64
CA PHE A 560 4.60 9.43 11.77
C PHE A 560 4.94 8.08 11.15
N GLY A 561 4.34 7.03 11.70
CA GLY A 561 4.38 5.69 11.13
C GLY A 561 3.11 4.94 11.48
N PRO A 562 1.95 5.33 10.92
CA PRO A 562 0.63 4.82 11.32
C PRO A 562 0.56 3.29 11.38
N GLU A 563 1.01 2.63 10.33
CA GLU A 563 0.94 1.19 10.13
C GLU A 563 1.75 0.39 11.19
N PHE A 564 2.75 1.02 11.81
CA PHE A 564 3.51 0.40 12.91
C PHE A 564 2.67 0.20 14.18
N GLN A 565 1.49 0.83 14.32
CA GLN A 565 0.66 0.66 15.51
C GLN A 565 0.16 -0.77 15.68
N ILE A 566 -0.03 -1.49 14.57
CA ILE A 566 -0.44 -2.89 14.56
C ILE A 566 0.73 -3.86 14.33
N LEU A 567 1.96 -3.34 14.21
CA LEU A 567 3.18 -4.16 14.18
C LEU A 567 3.64 -4.49 15.60
N THR A 568 3.16 -5.60 16.11
CA THR A 568 3.58 -6.21 17.38
C THR A 568 4.63 -7.29 17.15
N ALA A 569 5.28 -7.77 18.22
CA ALA A 569 6.19 -8.92 18.15
C ALA A 569 5.49 -10.18 17.60
N VAL A 570 4.20 -10.36 17.89
CA VAL A 570 3.40 -11.49 17.39
C VAL A 570 3.17 -11.36 15.89
N THR A 571 2.60 -10.24 15.44
CA THR A 571 2.32 -10.01 14.01
C THR A 571 3.59 -9.98 13.17
N ALA A 572 4.70 -9.48 13.71
CA ALA A 572 5.99 -9.48 13.00
C ALA A 572 6.48 -10.90 12.72
N ILE A 573 6.19 -11.88 13.58
CA ILE A 573 6.53 -13.29 13.38
C ILE A 573 5.47 -13.99 12.53
N GLU A 574 4.18 -13.81 12.86
CA GLU A 574 3.07 -14.47 12.16
C GLU A 574 2.97 -14.05 10.69
N THR A 575 3.19 -12.78 10.38
CA THR A 575 3.22 -12.30 8.98
C THR A 575 4.32 -13.02 8.18
N GLN A 576 5.50 -13.24 8.78
CA GLN A 576 6.60 -13.92 8.11
C GLN A 576 6.34 -15.42 7.97
N ASN A 577 5.82 -16.06 9.02
CA ASN A 577 5.41 -17.46 8.98
C ASN A 577 4.33 -17.69 7.91
N ASN A 578 3.35 -16.81 7.82
CA ASN A 578 2.29 -16.90 6.81
C ASN A 578 2.82 -16.65 5.39
N LEU A 579 3.74 -15.70 5.20
CA LEU A 579 4.40 -15.48 3.91
C LEU A 579 5.20 -16.72 3.46
N LEU A 580 5.95 -17.35 4.37
CA LEU A 580 6.66 -18.60 4.09
C LEU A 580 5.68 -19.70 3.69
N ASN A 581 4.65 -19.92 4.52
CA ASN A 581 3.63 -20.93 4.25
C ASN A 581 2.90 -20.68 2.92
N SER A 582 2.60 -19.42 2.60
CA SER A 582 1.96 -19.03 1.34
C SER A 582 2.81 -19.39 0.12
N VAL A 583 4.13 -19.20 0.21
CA VAL A 583 5.04 -19.52 -0.88
C VAL A 583 5.30 -21.03 -0.96
N GLU A 584 5.30 -21.75 0.16
CA GLU A 584 5.52 -23.20 0.20
C GLU A 584 4.27 -24.02 -0.20
N ASN A 585 3.12 -23.66 0.35
CA ASN A 585 1.86 -24.41 0.35
C ASN A 585 0.70 -23.63 -0.27
N GLN A 586 1.00 -22.57 -1.04
CA GLN A 586 0.02 -21.66 -1.64
C GLN A 586 -0.79 -20.86 -0.61
N ILE A 587 -1.54 -19.86 -1.08
CA ILE A 587 -2.38 -19.07 -0.18
C ILE A 587 -3.67 -19.87 0.05
N SER A 588 -3.77 -20.51 1.22
CA SER A 588 -4.88 -21.40 1.53
C SER A 588 -5.28 -21.34 2.99
N ARG A 589 -6.57 -21.52 3.25
CA ARG A 589 -7.08 -21.80 4.59
C ARG A 589 -6.85 -23.28 4.92
N TRP A 590 -6.61 -23.60 6.19
CA TRP A 590 -6.61 -24.98 6.64
C TRP A 590 -7.95 -25.68 6.33
N GLY A 591 -7.88 -26.84 5.66
CA GLY A 591 -9.06 -27.60 5.24
C GLY A 591 -9.84 -26.99 4.07
N ALA A 592 -9.25 -26.06 3.31
CA ALA A 592 -9.84 -25.60 2.05
C ALA A 592 -9.90 -26.74 1.01
N SER A 593 -10.89 -26.70 0.12
CA SER A 593 -10.94 -27.59 -1.03
C SER A 593 -9.76 -27.30 -1.96
N PRO A 594 -9.12 -28.31 -2.58
CA PRO A 594 -8.06 -28.09 -3.56
C PRO A 594 -8.46 -27.16 -4.72
N GLY A 595 -9.77 -27.09 -5.04
CA GLY A 595 -10.29 -26.17 -6.05
C GLY A 595 -10.21 -24.69 -5.63
N ASP A 596 -10.17 -24.38 -4.35
CA ASP A 596 -10.24 -23.02 -3.81
C ASP A 596 -8.89 -22.50 -3.28
N GLU A 597 -7.85 -23.33 -3.36
CA GLU A 597 -6.48 -22.95 -3.04
C GLU A 597 -5.97 -21.90 -4.03
N LEU A 598 -5.48 -20.76 -3.54
CA LEU A 598 -5.00 -19.66 -4.39
C LEU A 598 -3.58 -19.97 -4.87
N ILE A 599 -3.46 -20.44 -6.11
CA ILE A 599 -2.19 -20.89 -6.69
C ILE A 599 -1.36 -19.69 -7.14
N LEU A 600 -0.19 -19.51 -6.53
CA LEU A 600 0.87 -18.62 -7.00
C LEU A 600 1.53 -19.22 -8.25
N ASP A 601 1.47 -18.49 -9.36
CA ASP A 601 2.08 -18.88 -10.62
C ASP A 601 3.57 -18.48 -10.68
N PHE A 602 4.44 -19.48 -10.47
CA PHE A 602 5.89 -19.35 -10.57
C PHE A 602 6.47 -19.73 -11.95
N SER A 603 5.62 -19.96 -12.96
CA SER A 603 6.05 -20.48 -14.27
C SER A 603 7.16 -19.63 -14.91
N ARG A 604 7.10 -18.30 -14.77
CA ARG A 604 8.10 -17.37 -15.33
C ARG A 604 9.42 -17.42 -14.57
N GLU A 605 9.36 -17.46 -13.25
CA GLU A 605 10.53 -17.47 -12.37
C GLU A 605 11.29 -18.81 -12.44
N ILE A 606 10.58 -19.92 -12.63
CA ILE A 606 11.19 -21.26 -12.75
C ILE A 606 12.20 -21.31 -13.91
N LEU A 607 11.93 -20.60 -15.01
CA LEU A 607 12.84 -20.51 -16.15
C LEU A 607 14.18 -19.84 -15.80
N LEU A 608 14.22 -19.06 -14.72
CA LEU A 608 15.42 -18.36 -14.25
C LEU A 608 16.12 -19.05 -13.08
N ALA A 609 15.60 -20.16 -12.56
CA ALA A 609 16.12 -20.78 -11.33
C ALA A 609 17.58 -21.27 -11.42
N SER A 610 18.07 -21.55 -12.63
CA SER A 610 19.47 -21.88 -12.91
C SER A 610 20.41 -20.67 -12.77
N ASN A 611 19.88 -19.45 -12.91
CA ASN A 611 20.60 -18.18 -12.77
C ASN A 611 20.00 -17.35 -11.62
N PRO A 612 20.49 -17.54 -10.38
CA PRO A 612 19.99 -16.83 -9.20
C PRO A 612 19.99 -15.31 -9.35
N ASP A 613 20.95 -14.73 -10.08
CA ASP A 613 21.03 -13.28 -10.25
C ASP A 613 19.86 -12.76 -11.10
N ALA A 614 19.58 -13.45 -12.23
CA ALA A 614 18.44 -13.10 -13.08
C ALA A 614 17.11 -13.30 -12.33
N LEU A 615 16.97 -14.41 -11.60
CA LEU A 615 15.78 -14.69 -10.78
C LEU A 615 15.53 -13.57 -9.75
N ILE A 616 16.54 -13.22 -8.94
CA ILE A 616 16.40 -12.21 -7.89
C ILE A 616 16.14 -10.83 -8.49
N ARG A 617 16.75 -10.48 -9.63
CA ARG A 617 16.49 -9.21 -10.33
C ARG A 617 15.05 -9.09 -10.81
N GLN A 618 14.52 -10.15 -11.41
CA GLN A 618 13.12 -10.19 -11.85
C GLN A 618 12.17 -10.03 -10.65
N LEU A 619 12.39 -10.80 -9.59
CA LEU A 619 11.57 -10.71 -8.38
C LEU A 619 11.69 -9.35 -7.69
N SER A 620 12.89 -8.79 -7.58
CA SER A 620 13.10 -7.45 -7.02
C SER A 620 12.32 -6.39 -7.79
N THR A 621 12.36 -6.44 -9.13
CA THR A 621 11.59 -5.52 -9.97
C THR A 621 10.09 -5.62 -9.68
N ARG A 622 9.53 -6.84 -9.69
CA ARG A 622 8.09 -7.06 -9.54
C ARG A 622 7.57 -6.81 -8.12
N MET A 623 8.30 -7.23 -7.10
CA MET A 623 7.87 -7.18 -5.69
C MET A 623 8.20 -5.85 -4.99
N THR A 624 9.31 -5.21 -5.38
CA THR A 624 9.86 -4.03 -4.66
C THR A 624 10.03 -2.80 -5.55
N GLY A 625 9.69 -2.89 -6.85
CA GLY A 625 10.01 -1.83 -7.82
C GLY A 625 11.52 -1.70 -8.06
N GLY A 626 12.29 -2.76 -7.83
CA GLY A 626 13.74 -2.79 -8.03
C GLY A 626 14.57 -2.21 -6.86
N THR A 627 13.98 -1.93 -5.71
CA THR A 627 14.65 -1.20 -4.60
C THR A 627 15.51 -2.07 -3.67
N LEU A 628 15.64 -3.37 -3.95
CA LEU A 628 16.40 -4.33 -3.15
C LEU A 628 17.88 -3.91 -3.08
N GLN A 629 18.42 -3.75 -1.86
CA GLN A 629 19.79 -3.30 -1.67
C GLN A 629 20.80 -4.40 -2.04
N PRO A 630 22.04 -4.04 -2.46
CA PRO A 630 23.06 -5.01 -2.84
C PRO A 630 23.35 -6.05 -1.75
N ARG A 631 23.32 -5.64 -0.48
CA ARG A 631 23.52 -6.54 0.66
C ARG A 631 22.39 -7.55 0.81
N SER A 632 21.14 -7.12 0.66
CA SER A 632 19.97 -8.00 0.70
C SER A 632 19.99 -8.98 -0.49
N PHE A 633 20.33 -8.48 -1.69
CA PHE A 633 20.54 -9.31 -2.87
C PHE A 633 21.58 -10.41 -2.62
N GLN A 634 22.75 -10.06 -2.09
CA GLN A 634 23.80 -11.02 -1.74
C GLN A 634 23.28 -12.11 -0.79
N ASN A 635 22.64 -11.72 0.32
CA ASN A 635 22.15 -12.68 1.31
C ASN A 635 21.14 -13.68 0.70
N ILE A 636 20.23 -13.17 -0.15
CA ILE A 636 19.22 -13.99 -0.82
C ILE A 636 19.89 -14.94 -1.83
N ARG A 637 20.83 -14.42 -2.61
CA ARG A 637 21.60 -15.21 -3.58
C ARG A 637 22.37 -16.34 -2.89
N GLU A 638 23.05 -16.06 -1.79
CA GLU A 638 23.76 -17.07 -1.00
C GLU A 638 22.81 -18.14 -0.45
N ALA A 639 21.59 -17.77 -0.03
CA ALA A 639 20.57 -18.72 0.39
C ALA A 639 20.05 -19.60 -0.76
N VAL A 640 19.74 -19.00 -1.92
CA VAL A 640 19.30 -19.71 -3.13
C VAL A 640 20.35 -20.73 -3.58
N LEU A 641 21.64 -20.38 -3.52
CA LEU A 641 22.73 -21.26 -3.93
C LEU A 641 22.96 -22.44 -2.99
N LYS A 642 22.46 -22.41 -1.74
CA LYS A 642 22.47 -23.58 -0.85
C LYS A 642 21.53 -24.69 -1.33
N ILE A 643 20.55 -24.36 -2.15
CA ILE A 643 19.67 -25.35 -2.80
C ILE A 643 20.42 -25.86 -4.05
N PRO A 644 20.82 -27.14 -4.08
CA PRO A 644 21.60 -27.69 -5.19
C PRO A 644 20.76 -27.70 -6.46
N ALA A 645 21.40 -27.51 -7.62
CA ALA A 645 20.72 -27.57 -8.92
C ALA A 645 20.48 -29.02 -9.38
N SER A 646 19.87 -29.83 -8.51
CA SER A 646 19.68 -31.27 -8.69
C SER A 646 18.43 -31.74 -7.94
N GLY A 647 17.79 -32.81 -8.42
CA GLY A 647 16.51 -33.32 -7.89
C GLY A 647 15.33 -32.90 -8.75
N SER A 648 14.11 -33.27 -8.37
CA SER A 648 12.90 -33.03 -9.17
C SER A 648 12.28 -31.64 -8.98
N ASN A 649 12.49 -31.00 -7.83
CA ASN A 649 11.82 -29.74 -7.46
C ASN A 649 12.75 -28.54 -7.27
N TRP A 650 14.06 -28.69 -7.52
CA TRP A 650 15.06 -27.67 -7.13
C TRP A 650 14.80 -26.29 -7.75
N GLN A 651 14.26 -26.22 -8.98
CA GLN A 651 13.92 -24.93 -9.58
C GLN A 651 12.85 -24.22 -8.77
N LYS A 652 11.79 -24.95 -8.39
CA LYS A 652 10.67 -24.42 -7.61
C LYS A 652 11.15 -24.00 -6.22
N ASP A 653 11.98 -24.81 -5.58
CA ASP A 653 12.51 -24.50 -4.24
C ASP A 653 13.37 -23.23 -4.23
N ARG A 654 14.18 -23.02 -5.28
CA ARG A 654 14.94 -21.78 -5.48
C ARG A 654 14.06 -20.55 -5.67
N VAL A 655 13.00 -20.67 -6.45
CA VAL A 655 12.03 -19.57 -6.65
C VAL A 655 11.33 -19.25 -5.33
N LYS A 656 10.86 -20.28 -4.62
CA LYS A 656 10.17 -20.15 -3.33
C LYS A 656 11.03 -19.42 -2.29
N ILE A 657 12.27 -19.87 -2.08
CA ILE A 657 13.13 -19.24 -1.08
C ILE A 657 13.48 -17.79 -1.47
N ALA A 658 13.68 -17.50 -2.77
CA ALA A 658 13.93 -16.15 -3.23
C ALA A 658 12.73 -15.23 -3.00
N ALA A 659 11.52 -15.68 -3.38
CA ALA A 659 10.28 -14.92 -3.18
C ALA A 659 9.99 -14.67 -1.70
N TYR A 660 10.17 -15.69 -0.83
CA TYR A 660 10.01 -15.54 0.60
C TYR A 660 11.00 -14.54 1.19
N LEU A 661 12.30 -14.68 0.93
CA LEU A 661 13.31 -13.79 1.52
C LEU A 661 13.19 -12.35 1.01
N ILE A 662 12.74 -12.14 -0.23
CA ILE A 662 12.37 -10.79 -0.71
C ILE A 662 11.14 -10.29 0.05
N GLY A 663 10.08 -11.10 0.18
CA GLY A 663 8.88 -10.75 0.96
C GLY A 663 9.16 -10.44 2.43
N ALA A 664 10.18 -11.07 3.02
CA ALA A 664 10.64 -10.84 4.38
C ALA A 664 11.59 -9.64 4.53
N SER A 665 12.10 -9.10 3.43
CA SER A 665 13.06 -7.99 3.45
C SER A 665 12.43 -6.67 3.90
N THR A 666 13.27 -5.77 4.41
CA THR A 666 12.85 -4.40 4.74
C THR A 666 12.39 -3.63 3.50
N GLU A 667 12.99 -3.90 2.35
CA GLU A 667 12.71 -3.23 1.07
C GLU A 667 11.37 -3.64 0.48
N PHE A 668 10.87 -4.84 0.82
CA PHE A 668 9.48 -5.19 0.55
C PHE A 668 8.55 -4.56 1.56
N ASN A 669 8.81 -4.72 2.86
CA ASN A 669 7.88 -4.27 3.91
C ASN A 669 7.82 -2.75 4.09
N ILE A 670 8.80 -1.99 3.58
CA ILE A 670 8.76 -0.53 3.49
C ILE A 670 8.50 -0.14 2.03
N GLN A 671 7.31 0.35 1.76
CA GLN A 671 6.91 0.86 0.45
C GLN A 671 7.46 2.27 0.26
N LYS A 672 8.30 2.45 -0.78
CA LYS A 672 8.82 3.75 -1.21
C LYS A 672 8.38 4.07 -2.62
#